data_AF-A0A8H6RRE6-F1
#
_entry.id   AF-A0A8H6RRE6-F1
#
_cell.length_a   1.000
_cell.length_b   1.000
_cell.length_c   1.000
_cell.angle_alpha   90.00
_cell.angle_beta   90.00
_cell.angle_gamma   90.00
#
_symmetry.space_group_name_H-M   'P 1'
#
loop_
_entity.id
_entity.type
_entity.pdbx_description
1 polymer ?
#
loop_
_entity_poly.entity_id
_entity_poly.type
_entity_poly.pdbx_seq_one_letter_code
_entity_poly.pdbx_strand_id
1 'polypeptide(L)'
;MSNIVSATLRYARGDGEKLLTEKPYILTYPVSENIPWSNFKIDFFPGIKIHSLRSAHLDYHRSGITMADLNSCMPREDFDEPSNIENVFLPSVHRCIRRTLGVKDIYIFDYMIRKRKPSFPYHSPSKDTVPQPALSAHIDYTPAEINERLHNYFGEKAEELKKRHFQAINLWKPLNGPLRDYPLAYCDASTVDPETDLMITDEVFPKMASEIYQVLYNPAHKWYWIPDQTETEIAIFAGYDSRKAPRLAVPHCSFDLGDLSDGKPRQSIEVRAISLSISIAVIPIDMATEITNNNLLACIRKPERGTLHDDQRNSQHASEQIQASPDLDTVVQPHCEDRSYGWNGPNDPANPKNWSTKKKWALVVMNSALTFCQYNCLMCVRKVHKLTNEILRAASSTIFAPAVSTAMADLGSNDSVIAQLLVSIYVVGLAVGPLALSPLSELYGRSPIMHGTNAGFLVSAIVCAVSVNIPMVLVFRLIMGVCTISLGGAYVADLMEPKDRGRAMNVWNVGPVMQKAPIIGPIVGGYLSLVTSWRWTFGAVSITASIPRPDLSLTTDSCKGATWLLVCLALLPETYSPRLLEIKASRLHRRSGCEPSKSVYSNKKQRRETILGSLIRPWQMIFRCQAVTVVSMFGAVAYSYMYFMFSTFTDVFERAYQFNAGESGLAYLGLGIGSIAAQLAIEISGRRQARHLTLTSQTVQPEQHLRPLVLAGIFLAGGQVLYGWSLHYRLHWAIPIFGTGLSGFGIVLVFQAVQAYLVEAYTLYAASAIASSVAIRCAFGLTVPLAGPRLYRTLGYGWGNTLLGCIALMMVPASLWLLKTGSKLRNKSSMSGTSIPGTSE
;
A
#
# COMPACT_ATOMS: atom_id res chain seq x y z
N MET A 1 -4.83 -47.97 20.02
CA MET A 1 -6.21 -48.10 20.55
C MET A 1 -6.95 -49.22 19.83
N SER A 2 -8.25 -49.42 20.07
CA SER A 2 -9.09 -50.34 19.30
C SER A 2 -9.21 -49.93 17.82
N ASN A 3 -9.40 -50.89 16.91
CA ASN A 3 -9.56 -50.63 15.48
C ASN A 3 -10.90 -49.98 15.10
N ILE A 4 -11.84 -49.88 16.04
CA ILE A 4 -13.12 -49.19 15.90
C ILE A 4 -13.37 -48.43 17.21
N VAL A 5 -13.89 -47.20 17.10
CA VAL A 5 -14.43 -46.42 18.22
C VAL A 5 -15.88 -46.07 17.92
N SER A 6 -16.73 -46.01 18.94
CA SER A 6 -18.10 -45.50 18.84
C SER A 6 -18.14 -44.08 19.40
N ALA A 7 -18.49 -43.09 18.58
CA ALA A 7 -18.46 -41.68 18.96
C ALA A 7 -19.73 -40.92 18.50
N THR A 8 -19.87 -39.69 18.97
CA THR A 8 -20.94 -38.77 18.57
C THR A 8 -20.41 -37.80 17.52
N LEU A 9 -20.94 -37.90 16.30
CA LEU A 9 -20.67 -36.91 15.24
C LEU A 9 -21.80 -35.87 15.18
N ARG A 10 -21.53 -34.73 14.56
CA ARG A 10 -22.55 -33.69 14.34
C ARG A 10 -22.77 -33.47 12.84
N TYR A 11 -24.02 -33.55 12.42
CA TYR A 11 -24.43 -33.35 11.03
C TYR A 11 -25.37 -32.15 10.95
N ALA A 12 -25.40 -31.51 9.79
CA ALA A 12 -26.43 -30.52 9.51
C ALA A 12 -27.79 -31.21 9.28
N ARG A 13 -28.85 -30.45 9.55
CA ARG A 13 -30.24 -30.82 9.31
C ARG A 13 -30.99 -29.60 8.82
N GLY A 14 -31.60 -29.72 7.65
CA GLY A 14 -32.39 -28.64 7.06
C GLY A 14 -33.66 -28.37 7.87
N ASP A 15 -33.97 -27.08 8.08
CA ASP A 15 -35.23 -26.63 8.68
C ASP A 15 -36.20 -26.28 7.54
N GLY A 16 -37.04 -27.26 7.20
CA GLY A 16 -37.57 -27.43 5.83
C GLY A 16 -38.34 -26.26 5.23
N GLU A 17 -39.00 -25.43 6.03
CA GLU A 17 -39.73 -24.25 5.51
C GLU A 17 -38.79 -23.08 5.17
N LYS A 18 -37.71 -22.87 5.92
CA LYS A 18 -36.80 -21.74 5.71
C LYS A 18 -35.85 -21.95 4.54
N LEU A 19 -35.40 -23.20 4.34
CA LEU A 19 -34.47 -23.50 3.25
C LEU A 19 -35.11 -23.51 1.85
N LEU A 20 -36.44 -23.30 1.77
CA LEU A 20 -37.16 -23.05 0.51
C LEU A 20 -37.10 -21.58 0.09
N THR A 21 -36.84 -20.65 1.02
CA THR A 21 -36.83 -19.20 0.78
C THR A 21 -35.47 -18.54 1.02
N GLU A 22 -34.63 -19.13 1.86
CA GLU A 22 -33.29 -18.64 2.22
C GLU A 22 -32.21 -19.69 1.90
N LYS A 23 -31.06 -19.25 1.38
CA LYS A 23 -29.88 -20.11 1.26
C LYS A 23 -29.36 -20.49 2.68
N PRO A 24 -28.89 -21.72 2.92
CA PRO A 24 -28.27 -22.08 4.19
C PRO A 24 -27.05 -21.20 4.49
N TYR A 25 -26.96 -20.67 5.72
CA TYR A 25 -25.82 -19.87 6.17
C TYR A 25 -25.42 -20.21 7.61
N ILE A 26 -24.14 -19.98 7.94
CA ILE A 26 -23.60 -20.02 9.31
C ILE A 26 -22.68 -18.83 9.57
N LEU A 27 -22.93 -18.11 10.67
CA LEU A 27 -22.22 -16.89 11.04
C LEU A 27 -21.09 -17.22 12.02
N THR A 28 -19.85 -16.91 11.68
CA THR A 28 -18.69 -17.17 12.57
C THR A 28 -18.49 -16.09 13.64
N TYR A 29 -19.44 -15.15 13.75
CA TYR A 29 -19.36 -13.97 14.61
C TYR A 29 -20.77 -13.52 15.04
N PRO A 30 -20.91 -12.86 16.21
CA PRO A 30 -22.21 -12.40 16.68
C PRO A 30 -22.71 -11.23 15.83
N VAL A 31 -23.95 -11.32 15.40
CA VAL A 31 -24.75 -10.23 14.84
C VAL A 31 -25.79 -9.79 15.90
N SER A 32 -26.56 -8.74 15.65
CA SER A 32 -27.65 -8.29 16.52
C SER A 32 -28.61 -9.42 16.91
N GLU A 33 -29.16 -9.37 18.13
CA GLU A 33 -29.94 -10.43 18.79
C GLU A 33 -31.09 -11.02 17.95
N ASN A 34 -31.64 -10.27 17.00
CA ASN A 34 -32.72 -10.70 16.11
C ASN A 34 -32.28 -11.66 14.97
N ILE A 35 -30.97 -11.89 14.76
CA ILE A 35 -30.46 -12.72 13.66
C ILE A 35 -29.86 -14.01 14.23
N PRO A 36 -30.40 -15.21 13.89
CA PRO A 36 -29.85 -16.47 14.38
C PRO A 36 -28.51 -16.78 13.70
N TRP A 37 -27.62 -17.47 14.42
CA TRP A 37 -26.27 -17.78 13.93
C TRP A 37 -26.24 -18.75 12.74
N SER A 38 -27.34 -19.46 12.50
CA SER A 38 -27.59 -20.23 11.27
C SER A 38 -29.10 -20.40 11.08
N ASN A 39 -29.55 -20.61 9.85
CA ASN A 39 -30.95 -20.90 9.50
C ASN A 39 -31.24 -22.40 9.32
N PHE A 40 -30.24 -23.26 9.54
CA PHE A 40 -30.35 -24.71 9.66
C PHE A 40 -29.96 -25.18 11.08
N LYS A 41 -30.14 -26.46 11.40
CA LYS A 41 -29.79 -27.05 12.71
C LYS A 41 -28.59 -27.98 12.59
N ILE A 42 -27.82 -28.13 13.67
CA ILE A 42 -26.71 -29.09 13.76
C ILE A 42 -27.05 -30.09 14.87
N ASP A 43 -27.48 -31.29 14.46
CA ASP A 43 -27.94 -32.35 15.34
C ASP A 43 -26.78 -33.30 15.72
N PHE A 44 -26.86 -33.90 16.91
CA PHE A 44 -25.87 -34.81 17.46
C PHE A 44 -26.29 -36.27 17.21
N PHE A 45 -25.46 -37.03 16.51
CA PHE A 45 -25.70 -38.43 16.18
C PHE A 45 -24.74 -39.33 16.97
N PRO A 46 -25.17 -39.92 18.09
CA PRO A 46 -24.35 -40.84 18.89
C PRO A 46 -24.26 -42.23 18.23
N GLY A 47 -23.25 -43.02 18.65
CA GLY A 47 -23.12 -44.42 18.23
C GLY A 47 -22.50 -44.64 16.86
N ILE A 48 -21.94 -43.60 16.22
CA ILE A 48 -21.29 -43.72 14.91
C ILE A 48 -19.98 -44.51 15.08
N LYS A 49 -19.84 -45.58 14.29
CA LYS A 49 -18.63 -46.41 14.26
C LYS A 49 -17.58 -45.77 13.37
N ILE A 50 -16.47 -45.37 13.97
CA ILE A 50 -15.32 -44.75 13.30
C ILE A 50 -14.18 -45.75 13.28
N HIS A 51 -13.75 -46.14 12.08
CA HIS A 51 -12.80 -47.23 11.84
C HIS A 51 -11.35 -46.72 11.75
N SER A 52 -10.39 -47.58 12.09
CA SER A 52 -8.96 -47.28 11.92
C SER A 52 -8.58 -47.23 10.44
N LEU A 53 -8.16 -46.06 9.96
CA LEU A 53 -7.62 -45.86 8.61
C LEU A 53 -6.39 -46.76 8.37
N ARG A 54 -5.60 -47.02 9.42
CA ARG A 54 -4.41 -47.89 9.39
C ARG A 54 -4.74 -49.33 8.99
N SER A 55 -5.94 -49.84 9.31
CA SER A 55 -6.38 -51.17 8.90
C SER A 55 -7.24 -51.18 7.64
N ALA A 56 -7.73 -50.02 7.21
CA ALA A 56 -8.73 -49.89 6.15
C ALA A 56 -8.19 -50.04 4.72
N HIS A 57 -6.89 -49.77 4.50
CA HIS A 57 -6.22 -49.92 3.19
C HIS A 57 -6.97 -49.24 2.02
N LEU A 58 -7.45 -48.01 2.23
CA LEU A 58 -8.24 -47.27 1.24
C LEU A 58 -7.36 -46.75 0.08
N ASP A 59 -7.88 -46.83 -1.15
CA ASP A 59 -7.30 -46.17 -2.33
C ASP A 59 -7.73 -44.69 -2.40
N TYR A 60 -6.75 -43.78 -2.38
CA TYR A 60 -6.95 -42.34 -2.52
C TYR A 60 -7.78 -41.95 -3.75
N HIS A 61 -7.62 -42.64 -4.88
CA HIS A 61 -8.35 -42.31 -6.11
C HIS A 61 -9.85 -42.69 -6.05
N ARG A 62 -10.27 -43.44 -5.03
CA ARG A 62 -11.66 -43.82 -4.75
C ARG A 62 -12.22 -43.14 -3.49
N SER A 63 -11.53 -43.22 -2.37
CA SER A 63 -12.01 -42.73 -1.06
C SER A 63 -11.75 -41.23 -0.86
N GLY A 64 -10.84 -40.65 -1.65
CA GLY A 64 -10.34 -39.29 -1.47
C GLY A 64 -9.34 -39.11 -0.33
N ILE A 65 -8.99 -40.15 0.44
CA ILE A 65 -8.11 -40.05 1.63
C ILE A 65 -6.97 -41.07 1.67
N THR A 66 -5.80 -40.63 2.13
CA THR A 66 -4.63 -41.45 2.46
C THR A 66 -3.86 -40.88 3.66
N MET A 67 -2.86 -41.62 4.16
CA MET A 67 -1.96 -41.24 5.25
C MET A 67 -0.51 -41.37 4.76
N ALA A 68 0.38 -40.48 5.21
CA ALA A 68 1.78 -40.52 4.84
C ALA A 68 2.72 -40.13 6.00
N ASP A 69 3.91 -40.71 6.00
CA ASP A 69 5.00 -40.27 6.89
C ASP A 69 5.59 -38.94 6.38
N LEU A 70 5.83 -38.03 7.31
CA LEU A 70 6.39 -36.71 7.09
C LEU A 70 7.70 -36.56 7.87
N ASN A 71 8.83 -36.76 7.19
CA ASN A 71 10.19 -36.66 7.74
C ASN A 71 10.63 -35.21 8.07
N SER A 72 9.74 -34.39 8.62
CA SER A 72 10.03 -33.03 9.09
C SER A 72 10.31 -33.05 10.61
N CYS A 73 11.59 -33.17 10.99
CA CYS A 73 12.04 -33.09 12.39
C CYS A 73 12.03 -31.64 12.91
N MET A 74 10.86 -31.01 12.89
CA MET A 74 10.61 -29.65 13.38
C MET A 74 9.94 -29.75 14.75
N PRO A 75 10.56 -29.26 15.84
CA PRO A 75 9.97 -29.31 17.17
C PRO A 75 8.73 -28.40 17.26
N ARG A 76 7.82 -28.75 18.16
CA ARG A 76 6.53 -28.05 18.34
C ARG A 76 6.67 -26.55 18.66
N GLU A 77 7.78 -26.13 19.27
CA GLU A 77 8.05 -24.72 19.59
C GLU A 77 8.30 -23.87 18.33
N ASP A 78 8.92 -24.44 17.29
CA ASP A 78 9.20 -23.72 16.04
C ASP A 78 7.93 -23.41 15.23
N PHE A 79 6.80 -24.07 15.51
CA PHE A 79 5.50 -23.79 14.87
C PHE A 79 4.82 -22.51 15.37
N ASP A 80 5.37 -21.85 16.39
CA ASP A 80 4.90 -20.52 16.82
C ASP A 80 5.55 -19.36 16.03
N GLU A 81 6.58 -19.65 15.23
CA GLU A 81 7.25 -18.69 14.33
C GLU A 81 6.89 -18.96 12.85
N PRO A 82 6.12 -18.08 12.18
CA PRO A 82 5.69 -18.28 10.79
C PRO A 82 6.84 -18.56 9.82
N SER A 83 7.98 -17.90 10.03
CA SER A 83 9.18 -18.08 9.20
C SER A 83 9.64 -19.55 9.11
N ASN A 84 9.50 -20.32 10.20
CA ASN A 84 9.92 -21.71 10.23
C ASN A 84 8.92 -22.63 9.52
N ILE A 85 7.63 -22.30 9.58
CA ILE A 85 6.58 -23.04 8.86
C ILE A 85 6.83 -22.93 7.36
N GLU A 86 7.00 -21.71 6.85
CA GLU A 86 7.21 -21.45 5.43
C GLU A 86 8.52 -22.07 4.89
N ASN A 87 9.61 -22.02 5.66
CA ASN A 87 10.94 -22.45 5.18
C ASN A 87 11.29 -23.92 5.49
N VAL A 88 10.66 -24.57 6.48
CA VAL A 88 11.01 -25.94 6.92
C VAL A 88 9.83 -26.92 6.78
N PHE A 89 8.64 -26.52 7.23
CA PHE A 89 7.46 -27.38 7.20
C PHE A 89 6.86 -27.51 5.80
N LEU A 90 6.51 -26.39 5.15
CA LEU A 90 5.87 -26.41 3.83
C LEU A 90 6.72 -27.10 2.74
N PRO A 91 8.06 -26.96 2.68
CA PRO A 91 8.89 -27.71 1.73
C PRO A 91 8.97 -29.21 2.02
N SER A 92 8.81 -29.61 3.29
CA SER A 92 8.73 -31.02 3.68
C SER A 92 7.37 -31.61 3.34
N VAL A 93 6.29 -30.84 3.53
CA VAL A 93 4.94 -31.16 3.06
C VAL A 93 4.89 -31.29 1.54
N HIS A 94 5.48 -30.35 0.80
CA HIS A 94 5.59 -30.39 -0.66
C HIS A 94 6.24 -31.69 -1.15
N ARG A 95 7.39 -32.08 -0.56
CA ARG A 95 8.05 -33.37 -0.85
C ARG A 95 7.18 -34.58 -0.52
N CYS A 96 6.45 -34.54 0.60
CA CYS A 96 5.54 -35.61 1.01
C CYS A 96 4.40 -35.81 -0.01
N ILE A 97 3.71 -34.73 -0.43
CA ILE A 97 2.62 -34.81 -1.42
C ILE A 97 3.13 -35.38 -2.76
N ARG A 98 4.30 -34.94 -3.26
CA ARG A 98 4.89 -35.47 -4.50
C ARG A 98 5.22 -36.97 -4.40
N ARG A 99 5.72 -37.41 -3.24
CA ARG A 99 6.01 -38.84 -2.97
C ARG A 99 4.73 -39.68 -2.92
N THR A 100 3.70 -39.21 -2.22
CA THR A 100 2.50 -40.01 -1.92
C THR A 100 1.49 -40.01 -3.06
N LEU A 101 1.34 -38.91 -3.80
CA LEU A 101 0.33 -38.77 -4.87
C LEU A 101 0.92 -38.77 -6.29
N GLY A 102 2.25 -38.85 -6.45
CA GLY A 102 2.92 -38.89 -7.76
C GLY A 102 2.81 -37.62 -8.62
N VAL A 103 2.23 -36.54 -8.07
CA VAL A 103 1.94 -35.29 -8.79
C VAL A 103 3.23 -34.52 -9.13
N LYS A 104 3.23 -33.88 -10.31
CA LYS A 104 4.40 -33.15 -10.82
C LYS A 104 4.50 -31.74 -10.24
N ASP A 105 3.41 -31.00 -10.26
CA ASP A 105 3.34 -29.60 -9.84
C ASP A 105 2.29 -29.44 -8.73
N ILE A 106 2.65 -28.72 -7.66
CA ILE A 106 1.79 -28.41 -6.51
C ILE A 106 1.98 -26.94 -6.14
N TYR A 107 0.89 -26.28 -5.74
CA TYR A 107 0.91 -24.94 -5.17
C TYR A 107 0.22 -24.96 -3.79
N ILE A 108 0.99 -24.75 -2.72
CA ILE A 108 0.46 -24.54 -1.36
C ILE A 108 0.06 -23.06 -1.24
N PHE A 109 -1.18 -22.79 -0.82
CA PHE A 109 -1.77 -21.45 -0.88
C PHE A 109 -2.27 -20.89 0.46
N ASP A 110 -2.49 -21.75 1.45
CA ASP A 110 -3.01 -21.39 2.78
C ASP A 110 -2.60 -22.44 3.81
N TYR A 111 -2.42 -22.02 5.07
CA TYR A 111 -2.22 -22.91 6.22
C TYR A 111 -2.81 -22.30 7.49
N MET A 112 -3.34 -23.15 8.37
CA MET A 112 -3.99 -22.74 9.61
C MET A 112 -3.49 -23.58 10.79
N ILE A 113 -3.15 -22.92 11.89
CA ILE A 113 -2.88 -23.59 13.18
C ILE A 113 -4.12 -23.47 14.06
N ARG A 114 -4.61 -24.61 14.56
CA ARG A 114 -5.68 -24.68 15.57
C ARG A 114 -5.11 -25.11 16.92
N LYS A 115 -5.53 -24.45 18.00
CA LYS A 115 -5.14 -24.79 19.38
C LYS A 115 -6.39 -24.80 20.25
N ARG A 116 -6.79 -25.96 20.77
CA ARG A 116 -8.00 -26.11 21.58
C ARG A 116 -7.86 -25.37 22.91
N LYS A 117 -8.85 -24.55 23.28
CA LYS A 117 -8.97 -23.95 24.61
C LYS A 117 -9.59 -24.93 25.61
N PRO A 118 -9.26 -24.85 26.93
CA PRO A 118 -9.89 -25.68 27.95
C PRO A 118 -11.43 -25.57 28.02
N SER A 119 -11.99 -24.42 27.64
CA SER A 119 -13.45 -24.17 27.60
C SER A 119 -14.17 -24.84 26.43
N PHE A 120 -13.45 -25.32 25.42
CA PHE A 120 -14.05 -26.00 24.26
C PHE A 120 -14.68 -27.34 24.69
N PRO A 121 -15.89 -27.70 24.21
CA PRO A 121 -16.62 -27.09 23.10
C PRO A 121 -17.49 -25.86 23.44
N TYR A 122 -17.71 -25.55 24.71
CA TYR A 122 -18.63 -24.49 25.16
C TYR A 122 -17.97 -23.10 25.13
N HIS A 123 -17.97 -22.44 23.96
CA HIS A 123 -17.32 -21.15 23.75
C HIS A 123 -18.12 -20.23 22.82
N SER A 124 -17.87 -18.91 22.90
CA SER A 124 -18.40 -17.93 21.95
C SER A 124 -17.29 -17.56 20.96
N PRO A 125 -17.48 -17.73 19.63
CA PRO A 125 -16.47 -17.39 18.61
C PRO A 125 -16.00 -15.92 18.68
N SER A 126 -16.84 -15.03 19.23
CA SER A 126 -16.60 -13.59 19.37
C SER A 126 -15.32 -13.18 20.11
N LYS A 127 -14.71 -14.08 20.91
CA LYS A 127 -13.56 -13.79 21.79
C LYS A 127 -12.32 -14.67 21.54
N ASP A 128 -12.33 -15.47 20.48
CA ASP A 128 -11.27 -16.44 20.22
C ASP A 128 -10.22 -15.93 19.22
N THR A 129 -9.04 -15.61 19.75
CA THR A 129 -7.86 -15.16 18.99
C THR A 129 -7.13 -16.26 18.22
N VAL A 130 -7.53 -17.53 18.37
CA VAL A 130 -6.94 -18.69 17.70
C VAL A 130 -8.07 -19.64 17.27
N PRO A 131 -8.11 -20.10 16.00
CA PRO A 131 -9.16 -20.99 15.52
C PRO A 131 -9.29 -22.28 16.35
N GLN A 132 -10.54 -22.64 16.65
CA GLN A 132 -10.90 -23.87 17.37
C GLN A 132 -11.24 -25.03 16.41
N PRO A 133 -11.18 -26.29 16.85
CA PRO A 133 -11.54 -27.44 16.00
C PRO A 133 -12.98 -27.37 15.46
N ALA A 134 -13.16 -27.71 14.18
CA ALA A 134 -14.49 -27.77 13.55
C ALA A 134 -15.27 -29.01 14.02
N LEU A 135 -16.51 -28.81 14.49
CA LEU A 135 -17.31 -29.87 15.14
C LEU A 135 -18.42 -30.46 14.28
N SER A 136 -18.72 -29.86 13.11
CA SER A 136 -19.72 -30.35 12.16
C SER A 136 -19.05 -31.00 10.96
N ALA A 137 -19.69 -32.03 10.40
CA ALA A 137 -19.25 -32.68 9.17
C ALA A 137 -19.41 -31.74 7.97
N HIS A 138 -18.30 -31.39 7.33
CA HIS A 138 -18.25 -30.40 6.25
C HIS A 138 -17.13 -30.69 5.22
N ILE A 139 -17.15 -29.95 4.12
CA ILE A 139 -16.15 -29.92 3.04
C ILE A 139 -15.82 -28.46 2.71
N ASP A 140 -14.54 -28.07 2.71
CA ASP A 140 -14.07 -26.66 2.57
C ASP A 140 -14.44 -25.95 1.25
N TYR A 141 -14.79 -26.68 0.18
CA TYR A 141 -14.92 -26.07 -1.16
C TYR A 141 -16.13 -26.59 -1.93
N THR A 142 -16.98 -25.67 -2.39
CA THR A 142 -17.89 -25.91 -3.52
C THR A 142 -17.21 -25.61 -4.86
N PRO A 143 -17.84 -25.98 -6.00
CA PRO A 143 -17.43 -25.50 -7.32
C PRO A 143 -17.40 -23.97 -7.45
N ALA A 144 -18.16 -23.21 -6.65
CA ALA A 144 -18.11 -21.74 -6.70
C ALA A 144 -16.89 -21.19 -5.94
N GLU A 145 -16.72 -21.58 -4.67
CA GLU A 145 -15.58 -21.19 -3.83
C GLU A 145 -14.24 -21.50 -4.51
N ILE A 146 -14.05 -22.71 -5.05
CA ILE A 146 -12.77 -23.07 -5.67
C ILE A 146 -12.49 -22.27 -6.96
N ASN A 147 -13.53 -21.85 -7.68
CA ASN A 147 -13.39 -20.99 -8.86
C ASN A 147 -13.00 -19.56 -8.47
N GLU A 148 -13.65 -18.98 -7.45
CA GLU A 148 -13.26 -17.67 -6.92
C GLU A 148 -11.85 -17.71 -6.33
N ARG A 149 -11.53 -18.73 -5.52
CA ARG A 149 -10.20 -18.95 -4.94
C ARG A 149 -9.13 -19.08 -6.04
N LEU A 150 -9.39 -19.81 -7.13
CA LEU A 150 -8.49 -19.84 -8.28
C LEU A 150 -8.26 -18.45 -8.91
N HIS A 151 -9.30 -17.62 -9.07
CA HIS A 151 -9.12 -16.25 -9.56
C HIS A 151 -8.33 -15.39 -8.57
N ASN A 152 -8.58 -15.51 -7.27
CA ASN A 152 -7.92 -14.70 -6.24
C ASN A 152 -6.42 -15.00 -6.12
N TYR A 153 -5.99 -16.27 -6.32
CA TYR A 153 -4.56 -16.64 -6.27
C TYR A 153 -3.85 -16.59 -7.64
N PHE A 154 -4.53 -16.83 -8.76
CA PHE A 154 -3.89 -16.95 -10.09
C PHE A 154 -4.32 -15.91 -11.13
N GLY A 155 -5.31 -15.07 -10.83
CA GLY A 155 -5.81 -14.01 -11.72
C GLY A 155 -6.31 -14.55 -13.05
N GLU A 156 -5.83 -13.96 -14.15
CA GLU A 156 -6.17 -14.37 -15.52
C GLU A 156 -5.77 -15.84 -15.82
N LYS A 157 -4.75 -16.37 -15.13
CA LYS A 157 -4.29 -17.76 -15.34
C LYS A 157 -5.23 -18.81 -14.74
N ALA A 158 -6.21 -18.41 -13.92
CA ALA A 158 -7.27 -19.30 -13.47
C ALA A 158 -7.98 -19.99 -14.65
N GLU A 159 -8.21 -19.26 -15.75
CA GLU A 159 -8.83 -19.79 -16.97
C GLU A 159 -7.93 -20.74 -17.78
N GLU A 160 -6.63 -20.79 -17.49
CA GLU A 160 -5.71 -21.80 -18.05
C GLU A 160 -5.61 -23.03 -17.15
N LEU A 161 -5.77 -22.85 -15.84
CA LEU A 161 -5.79 -23.91 -14.84
C LEU A 161 -7.09 -24.73 -14.89
N LYS A 162 -8.24 -24.07 -15.05
CA LYS A 162 -9.56 -24.73 -15.22
C LYS A 162 -9.65 -25.64 -16.45
N LYS A 163 -8.83 -25.41 -17.48
CA LYS A 163 -8.72 -26.25 -18.68
C LYS A 163 -7.90 -27.53 -18.46
N ARG A 164 -7.29 -27.69 -17.28
CA ARG A 164 -6.42 -28.81 -16.90
C ARG A 164 -7.06 -29.58 -15.74
N HIS A 165 -6.60 -30.81 -15.52
CA HIS A 165 -7.00 -31.54 -14.32
C HIS A 165 -6.21 -31.01 -13.11
N PHE A 166 -6.92 -30.33 -12.23
CA PHE A 166 -6.46 -29.90 -10.91
C PHE A 166 -7.28 -30.54 -9.79
N GLN A 167 -6.66 -30.71 -8.62
CA GLN A 167 -7.32 -31.13 -7.38
C GLN A 167 -6.95 -30.15 -6.26
N ALA A 168 -7.92 -29.75 -5.43
CA ALA A 168 -7.64 -29.10 -4.15
C ALA A 168 -7.50 -30.18 -3.07
N ILE A 169 -6.41 -30.13 -2.33
CA ILE A 169 -5.98 -31.15 -1.37
C ILE A 169 -5.76 -30.46 -0.03
N ASN A 170 -6.42 -30.99 0.98
CA ASN A 170 -6.20 -30.62 2.37
C ASN A 170 -5.24 -31.63 3.00
N LEU A 171 -4.37 -31.13 3.87
CA LEU A 171 -3.46 -31.94 4.67
C LEU A 171 -3.60 -31.57 6.14
N TRP A 172 -3.49 -32.57 7.01
CA TRP A 172 -3.76 -32.38 8.42
C TRP A 172 -2.86 -33.22 9.34
N LYS A 173 -2.28 -32.57 10.35
CA LYS A 173 -1.30 -33.16 11.26
C LYS A 173 -1.41 -32.59 12.69
N PRO A 174 -1.31 -33.43 13.75
CA PRO A 174 -1.10 -32.95 15.11
C PRO A 174 0.32 -32.40 15.31
N LEU A 175 0.45 -31.37 16.16
CA LEU A 175 1.73 -30.80 16.59
C LEU A 175 2.29 -31.47 17.86
N ASN A 176 1.44 -32.22 18.58
CA ASN A 176 1.80 -33.06 19.72
C ASN A 176 1.20 -34.46 19.52
N GLY A 177 2.03 -35.51 19.47
CA GLY A 177 1.58 -36.90 19.49
C GLY A 177 1.79 -37.60 20.85
N PRO A 178 1.22 -38.81 21.03
CA PRO A 178 0.13 -39.37 20.23
C PRO A 178 -1.17 -38.60 20.51
N LEU A 179 -1.90 -38.21 19.46
CA LEU A 179 -3.11 -37.39 19.62
C LEU A 179 -4.28 -38.24 20.15
N ARG A 180 -4.86 -37.78 21.27
CA ARG A 180 -6.06 -38.38 21.89
C ARG A 180 -7.16 -37.36 22.24
N ASP A 181 -6.92 -36.08 21.99
CA ASP A 181 -7.87 -35.00 22.22
C ASP A 181 -8.41 -34.48 20.88
N TYR A 182 -9.74 -34.53 20.70
CA TYR A 182 -10.46 -34.07 19.50
C TYR A 182 -9.77 -34.41 18.14
N PRO A 183 -9.47 -35.70 17.86
CA PRO A 183 -8.96 -36.12 16.54
C PRO A 183 -9.96 -35.81 15.41
N LEU A 184 -9.48 -35.82 14.16
CA LEU A 184 -10.36 -35.76 13.00
C LEU A 184 -10.88 -37.16 12.62
N ALA A 185 -12.16 -37.21 12.28
CA ALA A 185 -12.76 -38.26 11.48
C ALA A 185 -12.96 -37.77 10.05
N TYR A 186 -12.86 -38.69 9.11
CA TYR A 186 -12.97 -38.48 7.67
C TYR A 186 -13.95 -39.51 7.10
N CYS A 187 -14.91 -39.09 6.27
CA CYS A 187 -15.83 -40.01 5.60
C CYS A 187 -15.22 -40.50 4.28
N ASP A 188 -15.37 -41.78 3.95
CA ASP A 188 -15.07 -42.31 2.61
C ASP A 188 -16.00 -41.63 1.58
N ALA A 189 -15.43 -40.80 0.71
CA ALA A 189 -16.17 -40.04 -0.30
C ALA A 189 -16.99 -40.95 -1.25
N SER A 190 -16.61 -42.23 -1.40
CA SER A 190 -17.39 -43.21 -2.16
C SER A 190 -18.61 -43.76 -1.43
N THR A 191 -18.93 -43.24 -0.23
CA THR A 191 -20.15 -43.53 0.55
C THR A 191 -21.08 -42.33 0.74
N VAL A 192 -20.78 -41.19 0.10
CA VAL A 192 -21.51 -39.92 0.19
C VAL A 192 -22.22 -39.66 -1.13
N ASP A 193 -23.52 -39.38 -1.12
CA ASP A 193 -24.23 -38.95 -2.32
C ASP A 193 -24.21 -37.40 -2.47
N PRO A 194 -23.66 -36.85 -3.57
CA PRO A 194 -23.69 -35.42 -3.87
C PRO A 194 -25.06 -34.75 -3.83
N GLU A 195 -26.13 -35.48 -4.14
CA GLU A 195 -27.47 -34.93 -4.39
C GLU A 195 -28.37 -35.00 -3.14
N THR A 196 -28.11 -35.93 -2.21
CA THR A 196 -28.89 -36.07 -0.97
C THR A 196 -28.12 -35.73 0.31
N ASP A 197 -26.80 -35.90 0.33
CA ASP A 197 -26.02 -35.89 1.58
C ASP A 197 -25.23 -34.58 1.79
N LEU A 198 -25.23 -33.68 0.79
CA LEU A 198 -24.49 -32.41 0.82
C LEU A 198 -25.42 -31.19 0.69
N MET A 199 -25.24 -30.20 1.56
CA MET A 199 -25.99 -28.95 1.60
C MET A 199 -25.05 -27.75 1.42
N ILE A 200 -25.18 -27.02 0.30
CA ILE A 200 -24.42 -25.79 0.05
C ILE A 200 -24.77 -24.76 1.12
N THR A 201 -23.75 -24.21 1.79
CA THR A 201 -23.88 -23.31 2.94
C THR A 201 -22.86 -22.19 2.86
N ASP A 202 -23.27 -20.95 3.13
CA ASP A 202 -22.35 -19.82 3.27
C ASP A 202 -21.79 -19.75 4.70
N GLU A 203 -20.47 -19.95 4.86
CA GLU A 203 -19.76 -19.61 6.11
C GLU A 203 -19.37 -18.14 6.08
N VAL A 204 -20.02 -17.33 6.91
CA VAL A 204 -19.92 -15.87 6.89
C VAL A 204 -19.02 -15.37 8.01
N PHE A 205 -17.86 -14.84 7.62
CA PHE A 205 -16.88 -14.18 8.48
C PHE A 205 -17.11 -12.66 8.50
N PRO A 206 -16.55 -11.89 9.47
CA PRO A 206 -16.75 -10.44 9.57
C PRO A 206 -16.28 -9.56 8.38
N LYS A 207 -15.71 -10.15 7.33
CA LYS A 207 -15.13 -9.46 6.15
C LYS A 207 -15.31 -10.20 4.82
N MET A 208 -15.83 -11.42 4.83
CA MET A 208 -15.99 -12.28 3.65
C MET A 208 -17.02 -13.38 3.96
N ALA A 209 -17.68 -13.90 2.94
CA ALA A 209 -18.32 -15.22 3.00
C ALA A 209 -17.46 -16.22 2.22
N SER A 210 -17.60 -17.51 2.52
CA SER A 210 -16.98 -18.62 1.80
C SER A 210 -18.02 -19.71 1.63
N GLU A 211 -18.10 -20.33 0.45
CA GLU A 211 -19.14 -21.32 0.16
C GLU A 211 -18.61 -22.75 0.40
N ILE A 212 -19.23 -23.43 1.36
CA ILE A 212 -18.85 -24.78 1.82
C ILE A 212 -20.00 -25.77 1.64
N TYR A 213 -19.72 -27.07 1.69
CA TYR A 213 -20.78 -28.06 1.91
C TYR A 213 -20.86 -28.43 3.40
N GLN A 214 -22.05 -28.28 3.98
CA GLN A 214 -22.42 -28.96 5.22
C GLN A 214 -22.99 -30.34 4.88
N VAL A 215 -22.76 -31.34 5.73
CA VAL A 215 -23.10 -32.74 5.44
C VAL A 215 -24.34 -33.14 6.23
N LEU A 216 -25.31 -33.74 5.54
CA LEU A 216 -26.55 -34.27 6.11
C LEU A 216 -26.35 -35.72 6.58
N TYR A 217 -27.18 -36.19 7.51
CA TYR A 217 -27.01 -37.54 8.06
C TYR A 217 -27.51 -38.65 7.12
N ASN A 218 -26.58 -39.48 6.64
CA ASN A 218 -26.85 -40.73 5.95
C ASN A 218 -26.22 -41.92 6.74
N PRO A 219 -26.97 -42.98 7.10
CA PRO A 219 -26.42 -44.15 7.79
C PRO A 219 -25.46 -44.99 6.93
N ALA A 220 -25.36 -44.75 5.62
CA ALA A 220 -24.39 -45.40 4.74
C ALA A 220 -22.95 -44.85 4.89
N HIS A 221 -22.78 -43.65 5.46
CA HIS A 221 -21.49 -42.99 5.62
C HIS A 221 -20.48 -43.80 6.44
N LYS A 222 -19.33 -44.12 5.84
CA LYS A 222 -18.24 -44.85 6.53
C LYS A 222 -17.15 -43.89 6.99
N TRP A 223 -17.02 -43.76 8.30
CA TRP A 223 -16.07 -42.85 8.93
C TRP A 223 -14.79 -43.56 9.36
N TYR A 224 -13.66 -42.89 9.14
CA TYR A 224 -12.32 -43.35 9.43
C TYR A 224 -11.54 -42.31 10.22
N TRP A 225 -10.60 -42.77 11.05
CA TRP A 225 -9.66 -41.91 11.79
C TRP A 225 -8.30 -42.58 11.91
N ILE A 226 -7.28 -41.86 12.38
CA ILE A 226 -5.93 -42.39 12.60
C ILE A 226 -5.72 -42.59 14.10
N PRO A 227 -5.75 -43.83 14.64
CA PRO A 227 -5.53 -44.07 16.06
C PRO A 227 -4.12 -43.70 16.48
N ASP A 228 -4.02 -43.06 17.65
CA ASP A 228 -2.76 -42.66 18.29
C ASP A 228 -1.83 -41.85 17.35
N GLN A 229 -2.37 -41.01 16.46
CA GLN A 229 -1.60 -40.29 15.42
C GLN A 229 -0.45 -39.47 16.02
N THR A 230 0.76 -39.65 15.49
CA THR A 230 1.98 -38.98 15.96
C THR A 230 2.29 -37.69 15.18
N GLU A 231 3.18 -36.88 15.72
CA GLU A 231 3.75 -35.71 15.02
C GLU A 231 4.71 -36.07 13.86
N THR A 232 4.86 -37.35 13.49
CA THR A 232 5.52 -37.77 12.24
C THR A 232 4.53 -38.10 11.11
N GLU A 233 3.23 -38.14 11.40
CA GLU A 233 2.19 -38.62 10.46
C GLU A 233 1.29 -37.49 9.97
N ILE A 234 1.00 -37.46 8.66
CA ILE A 234 0.10 -36.49 8.04
C ILE A 234 -1.02 -37.21 7.28
N ALA A 235 -2.26 -36.79 7.53
CA ALA A 235 -3.41 -37.18 6.72
C ALA A 235 -3.45 -36.30 5.46
N ILE A 236 -3.80 -36.90 4.31
CA ILE A 236 -3.91 -36.22 3.02
C ILE A 236 -5.27 -36.58 2.43
N PHE A 237 -6.14 -35.59 2.24
CA PHE A 237 -7.50 -35.80 1.76
C PHE A 237 -7.89 -34.77 0.69
N ALA A 238 -8.68 -35.21 -0.29
CA ALA A 238 -9.18 -34.35 -1.36
C ALA A 238 -10.31 -33.47 -0.83
N GLY A 239 -10.20 -32.16 -1.07
CA GLY A 239 -11.29 -31.19 -0.87
C GLY A 239 -12.04 -30.87 -2.15
N TYR A 240 -11.41 -31.03 -3.33
CA TYR A 240 -12.04 -30.82 -4.64
C TYR A 240 -11.26 -31.56 -5.76
N ASP A 241 -11.95 -32.03 -6.79
CA ASP A 241 -11.35 -32.59 -8.01
C ASP A 241 -12.10 -32.08 -9.25
N SER A 242 -11.43 -31.36 -10.14
CA SER A 242 -12.03 -30.78 -11.37
C SER A 242 -12.64 -31.78 -12.37
N ARG A 243 -12.42 -33.10 -12.22
CA ARG A 243 -13.05 -34.18 -12.99
C ARG A 243 -14.05 -35.01 -12.19
N LYS A 244 -14.00 -34.98 -10.85
CA LYS A 244 -14.79 -35.86 -9.96
C LYS A 244 -15.63 -35.13 -8.92
N ALA A 245 -15.55 -33.80 -8.79
CA ALA A 245 -16.25 -33.07 -7.74
C ALA A 245 -17.78 -33.16 -7.88
N PRO A 246 -18.52 -33.23 -6.75
CA PRO A 246 -18.01 -33.33 -5.38
C PRO A 246 -17.69 -34.78 -4.93
N ARG A 247 -17.91 -35.81 -5.76
CA ARG A 247 -17.76 -37.26 -5.43
C ARG A 247 -16.37 -37.74 -4.95
N LEU A 248 -15.32 -36.93 -5.01
CA LEU A 248 -14.02 -37.25 -4.40
C LEU A 248 -13.70 -36.38 -3.17
N ALA A 249 -14.50 -35.36 -2.89
CA ALA A 249 -14.29 -34.47 -1.77
C ALA A 249 -14.69 -35.16 -0.46
N VAL A 250 -13.82 -35.12 0.54
CA VAL A 250 -13.93 -35.89 1.79
C VAL A 250 -14.62 -35.06 2.88
N PRO A 251 -15.81 -35.45 3.36
CA PRO A 251 -16.38 -34.93 4.60
C PRO A 251 -15.43 -35.15 5.78
N HIS A 252 -15.27 -34.14 6.61
CA HIS A 252 -14.45 -34.26 7.82
C HIS A 252 -14.99 -33.42 8.99
N CYS A 253 -14.67 -33.85 10.21
CA CYS A 253 -15.02 -33.17 11.46
C CYS A 253 -14.11 -33.64 12.60
N SER A 254 -14.00 -32.83 13.66
CA SER A 254 -13.43 -33.30 14.93
C SER A 254 -14.50 -33.96 15.80
N PHE A 255 -14.13 -35.04 16.48
CA PHE A 255 -15.01 -35.80 17.37
C PHE A 255 -14.37 -36.02 18.74
N ASP A 256 -15.19 -36.18 19.77
CA ASP A 256 -14.70 -36.45 21.12
C ASP A 256 -14.39 -37.96 21.30
N LEU A 257 -13.28 -38.27 21.96
CA LEU A 257 -12.88 -39.62 22.32
C LEU A 257 -13.37 -40.03 23.73
N GLY A 258 -13.95 -39.11 24.51
CA GLY A 258 -14.44 -39.38 25.85
C GLY A 258 -13.33 -39.88 26.78
N ASP A 259 -13.58 -40.97 27.49
CA ASP A 259 -12.64 -41.59 28.46
C ASP A 259 -11.32 -42.06 27.83
N LEU A 260 -11.21 -42.09 26.50
CA LEU A 260 -9.98 -42.40 25.77
C LEU A 260 -9.07 -41.16 25.56
N SER A 261 -9.53 -39.96 25.90
CA SER A 261 -8.73 -38.73 25.85
C SER A 261 -7.67 -38.71 26.95
N ASP A 262 -6.49 -38.17 26.65
CA ASP A 262 -5.40 -38.00 27.63
C ASP A 262 -5.40 -36.62 28.31
N GLY A 263 -6.45 -35.81 28.05
CA GLY A 263 -6.63 -34.48 28.63
C GLY A 263 -5.69 -33.39 28.09
N LYS A 264 -4.76 -33.70 27.18
CA LYS A 264 -3.84 -32.69 26.62
C LYS A 264 -4.54 -31.93 25.48
N PRO A 265 -4.74 -30.60 25.57
CA PRO A 265 -5.48 -29.86 24.55
C PRO A 265 -4.80 -29.89 23.17
N ARG A 266 -5.55 -30.33 22.15
CA ARG A 266 -5.14 -30.47 20.75
C ARG A 266 -4.45 -29.21 20.23
N GLN A 267 -3.29 -29.41 19.61
CA GLN A 267 -2.63 -28.44 18.75
C GLN A 267 -2.38 -29.13 17.41
N SER A 268 -2.85 -28.54 16.31
CA SER A 268 -2.81 -29.15 14.97
C SER A 268 -2.58 -28.10 13.89
N ILE A 269 -1.90 -28.49 12.81
CA ILE A 269 -1.73 -27.66 11.61
C ILE A 269 -2.46 -28.29 10.42
N GLU A 270 -3.08 -27.42 9.63
CA GLU A 270 -3.91 -27.73 8.48
C GLU A 270 -3.30 -26.97 7.29
N VAL A 271 -3.05 -27.63 6.16
CA VAL A 271 -2.38 -27.04 4.98
C VAL A 271 -3.23 -27.30 3.75
N ARG A 272 -3.43 -26.28 2.92
CA ARG A 272 -4.26 -26.34 1.72
C ARG A 272 -3.42 -26.12 0.46
N ALA A 273 -3.57 -27.02 -0.50
CA ALA A 273 -2.76 -27.04 -1.72
C ALA A 273 -3.60 -27.38 -2.97
N ILE A 274 -3.16 -26.93 -4.13
CA ILE A 274 -3.66 -27.38 -5.44
C ILE A 274 -2.59 -28.23 -6.11
N SER A 275 -2.94 -29.43 -6.58
CA SER A 275 -2.07 -30.23 -7.45
C SER A 275 -2.53 -30.14 -8.91
N LEU A 276 -1.58 -30.29 -9.85
CA LEU A 276 -1.84 -30.21 -11.29
C LEU A 276 -1.30 -31.45 -12.02
N SER A 277 -2.13 -31.98 -12.92
CA SER A 277 -1.73 -33.05 -13.84
C SER A 277 -1.43 -32.51 -15.24
N ILE A 278 -0.17 -32.68 -15.65
CA ILE A 278 0.44 -32.31 -16.95
C ILE A 278 0.80 -30.82 -17.10
N SER A 279 2.08 -30.60 -17.47
CA SER A 279 2.87 -29.40 -17.19
C SER A 279 2.38 -28.11 -17.82
N ILE A 280 2.40 -27.03 -17.04
CA ILE A 280 2.46 -25.65 -17.53
C ILE A 280 3.94 -25.31 -17.75
N ALA A 281 4.28 -24.78 -18.92
CA ALA A 281 5.62 -24.27 -19.17
C ALA A 281 5.81 -22.93 -18.45
N VAL A 282 6.57 -22.96 -17.34
CA VAL A 282 7.15 -21.80 -16.63
C VAL A 282 6.13 -20.83 -15.99
N ILE A 283 5.76 -21.13 -14.76
CA ILE A 283 5.56 -20.11 -13.72
C ILE A 283 6.58 -20.44 -12.60
N PRO A 284 7.52 -19.56 -12.24
CA PRO A 284 8.40 -19.79 -11.10
C PRO A 284 7.59 -19.76 -9.81
N ILE A 285 7.64 -20.83 -9.03
CA ILE A 285 7.20 -20.85 -7.63
C ILE A 285 8.45 -20.64 -6.78
N ASP A 286 8.71 -19.40 -6.38
CA ASP A 286 9.77 -19.06 -5.42
C ASP A 286 9.36 -19.44 -3.98
N MET A 287 9.20 -20.75 -3.75
CA MET A 287 9.31 -21.43 -2.45
C MET A 287 9.42 -22.94 -2.67
N ALA A 288 10.13 -23.63 -1.75
CA ALA A 288 10.13 -25.09 -1.57
C ALA A 288 11.04 -26.01 -2.45
N THR A 289 12.22 -25.56 -2.93
CA THR A 289 13.37 -26.46 -3.24
C THR A 289 14.76 -25.81 -3.10
N GLU A 290 15.32 -25.69 -1.88
CA GLU A 290 16.80 -25.76 -1.67
C GLU A 290 17.17 -26.20 -0.22
N ILE A 291 16.52 -27.23 0.33
CA ILE A 291 17.01 -27.95 1.54
C ILE A 291 16.98 -29.46 1.30
N THR A 292 17.88 -29.90 0.43
CA THR A 292 18.29 -31.30 0.23
C THR A 292 19.80 -31.30 0.07
N ASN A 293 20.51 -32.04 0.93
CA ASN A 293 21.98 -32.13 1.03
C ASN A 293 22.69 -30.99 1.79
N ASN A 294 22.36 -30.78 3.07
CA ASN A 294 23.34 -30.50 4.15
C ASN A 294 22.66 -30.36 5.53
N ASN A 295 22.25 -31.47 6.16
CA ASN A 295 21.96 -31.54 7.61
C ASN A 295 21.72 -32.99 8.14
N LEU A 296 22.50 -33.97 7.68
CA LEU A 296 22.31 -35.40 8.03
C LEU A 296 23.34 -35.96 9.03
N LEU A 297 24.16 -35.10 9.65
CA LEU A 297 25.22 -35.49 10.60
C LEU A 297 25.07 -34.90 12.02
N ALA A 298 24.01 -34.11 12.28
CA ALA A 298 23.82 -33.45 13.58
C ALA A 298 23.10 -34.32 14.64
N CYS A 299 22.64 -35.53 14.29
CA CYS A 299 21.74 -36.35 15.12
C CYS A 299 22.31 -37.73 15.49
N ILE A 300 23.56 -37.81 15.91
CA ILE A 300 24.10 -38.98 16.64
C ILE A 300 24.62 -38.52 18.01
N ARG A 301 23.71 -38.44 18.99
CA ARG A 301 24.09 -38.52 20.42
C ARG A 301 24.01 -39.98 20.86
N LYS A 302 25.14 -40.54 21.29
CA LYS A 302 25.21 -41.76 22.10
C LYS A 302 26.02 -41.47 23.38
N PRO A 303 25.84 -42.26 24.45
CA PRO A 303 26.02 -41.78 25.82
C PRO A 303 27.48 -41.80 26.34
N GLU A 304 27.63 -41.22 27.52
CA GLU A 304 28.87 -40.99 28.27
C GLU A 304 29.66 -42.26 28.62
N ARG A 305 31.00 -42.15 28.67
CA ARG A 305 31.89 -42.75 29.69
C ARG A 305 33.37 -42.38 29.47
N GLY A 306 34.10 -42.16 30.57
CA GLY A 306 35.49 -42.65 30.72
C GLY A 306 36.68 -41.83 30.20
N THR A 307 37.19 -40.93 31.05
CA THR A 307 38.60 -40.92 31.56
C THR A 307 39.84 -41.04 30.63
N LEU A 308 40.70 -40.00 30.75
CA LEU A 308 42.19 -40.01 30.86
C LEU A 308 43.12 -39.87 29.61
N HIS A 309 44.15 -39.02 29.84
CA HIS A 309 45.53 -38.94 29.30
C HIS A 309 45.86 -38.75 27.79
N ASP A 310 46.31 -37.52 27.51
CA ASP A 310 47.65 -37.12 27.01
C ASP A 310 48.17 -37.29 25.56
N ASP A 311 49.19 -36.45 25.35
CA ASP A 311 50.30 -36.46 24.38
C ASP A 311 50.19 -35.79 22.98
N GLN A 312 51.34 -35.29 22.54
CA GLN A 312 51.54 -34.47 21.33
C GLN A 312 52.50 -35.14 20.31
N ARG A 313 52.46 -34.64 19.06
CA ARG A 313 53.54 -34.65 18.05
C ARG A 313 54.12 -36.02 17.64
N ASN A 314 54.01 -36.38 16.35
CA ASN A 314 55.12 -36.11 15.43
C ASN A 314 54.85 -36.41 13.93
N SER A 315 55.48 -35.56 13.10
CA SER A 315 56.13 -35.78 11.79
C SER A 315 55.91 -37.12 11.06
N GLN A 316 55.41 -37.11 9.82
CA GLN A 316 56.18 -36.83 8.58
C GLN A 316 57.34 -37.81 8.29
N HIS A 317 57.03 -38.92 7.61
CA HIS A 317 57.79 -39.58 6.54
C HIS A 317 56.83 -40.61 5.88
N ALA A 318 56.93 -40.99 4.61
CA ALA A 318 57.85 -40.58 3.55
C ALA A 318 57.09 -40.30 2.22
N SER A 319 57.78 -39.67 1.28
CA SER A 319 57.36 -39.48 -0.13
C SER A 319 58.03 -40.50 -1.06
N GLU A 320 57.72 -40.45 -2.36
CA GLU A 320 58.27 -41.31 -3.45
C GLU A 320 57.74 -42.75 -3.45
N GLN A 321 57.56 -43.47 -4.57
CA GLN A 321 57.53 -43.20 -6.03
C GLN A 321 56.80 -44.42 -6.67
N ILE A 322 56.15 -44.43 -7.85
CA ILE A 322 55.81 -43.48 -8.94
C ILE A 322 54.47 -44.00 -9.58
N GLN A 323 53.75 -43.46 -10.57
CA GLN A 323 54.06 -43.26 -12.01
C GLN A 323 52.96 -42.41 -12.74
N ALA A 324 53.00 -42.41 -14.07
CA ALA A 324 52.19 -41.75 -15.10
C ALA A 324 50.66 -41.99 -15.06
N SER A 325 49.72 -41.05 -15.34
CA SER A 325 49.61 -39.88 -16.27
C SER A 325 49.08 -40.20 -17.68
N PRO A 326 48.47 -39.25 -18.45
CA PRO A 326 48.19 -37.83 -18.16
C PRO A 326 46.74 -37.33 -18.51
N ASP A 327 46.51 -36.04 -18.26
CA ASP A 327 45.58 -35.06 -18.90
C ASP A 327 44.10 -35.35 -19.21
N LEU A 328 43.22 -34.62 -18.51
CA LEU A 328 42.19 -33.80 -19.18
C LEU A 328 41.82 -32.58 -18.32
N ASP A 329 41.99 -31.36 -18.85
CA ASP A 329 41.69 -30.10 -18.14
C ASP A 329 40.18 -29.83 -18.03
N THR A 330 39.50 -30.50 -17.08
CA THR A 330 38.17 -30.05 -16.65
C THR A 330 38.30 -28.80 -15.79
N VAL A 331 38.15 -27.63 -16.41
CA VAL A 331 37.96 -26.35 -15.71
C VAL A 331 36.77 -26.47 -14.76
N VAL A 332 37.04 -26.60 -13.45
CA VAL A 332 36.01 -26.68 -12.42
C VAL A 332 35.33 -25.33 -12.30
N GLN A 333 34.22 -25.15 -13.01
CA GLN A 333 33.29 -24.06 -12.72
C GLN A 333 32.78 -24.24 -11.28
N PRO A 334 32.82 -23.20 -10.43
CA PRO A 334 32.30 -23.31 -9.08
C PRO A 334 30.80 -23.63 -9.12
N HIS A 335 30.36 -24.64 -8.37
CA HIS A 335 28.97 -25.05 -8.37
C HIS A 335 28.10 -23.99 -7.66
N CYS A 336 27.10 -23.48 -8.37
CA CYS A 336 26.33 -22.31 -7.96
C CYS A 336 24.97 -22.72 -7.40
N GLU A 337 24.88 -22.78 -6.07
CA GLU A 337 23.59 -22.91 -5.36
C GLU A 337 22.65 -21.75 -5.74
N ASP A 338 21.38 -22.07 -5.97
CA ASP A 338 20.38 -21.21 -6.63
C ASP A 338 19.70 -20.26 -5.62
N ARG A 339 20.51 -19.66 -4.75
CA ARG A 339 20.09 -18.99 -3.51
C ARG A 339 19.18 -17.78 -3.77
N SER A 340 17.90 -17.89 -3.44
CA SER A 340 16.94 -16.79 -3.50
C SER A 340 17.29 -15.69 -2.47
N TYR A 341 17.66 -14.49 -2.96
CA TYR A 341 18.22 -13.42 -2.11
C TYR A 341 17.19 -12.59 -1.32
N GLY A 342 16.67 -13.15 -0.22
CA GLY A 342 15.78 -12.47 0.73
C GLY A 342 16.48 -11.61 1.80
N TRP A 343 15.73 -11.22 2.83
CA TRP A 343 16.26 -10.68 4.09
C TRP A 343 16.78 -11.83 4.98
N ASN A 344 17.81 -11.58 5.80
CA ASN A 344 18.40 -12.57 6.71
C ASN A 344 17.55 -12.78 7.98
N GLY A 345 16.23 -12.95 7.83
CA GLY A 345 15.26 -13.02 8.92
C GLY A 345 14.58 -11.67 9.25
N PRO A 346 13.57 -11.67 10.15
CA PRO A 346 12.70 -10.52 10.40
C PRO A 346 13.46 -9.29 10.94
N ASN A 347 14.58 -9.49 11.64
CA ASN A 347 15.41 -8.44 12.23
C ASN A 347 16.63 -8.03 11.36
N ASP A 348 16.69 -8.38 10.06
CA ASP A 348 17.81 -7.99 9.17
C ASP A 348 18.05 -6.46 9.21
N PRO A 349 19.24 -5.96 9.61
CA PRO A 349 19.51 -4.52 9.70
C PRO A 349 19.58 -3.81 8.34
N ALA A 350 19.61 -4.56 7.23
CA ALA A 350 19.49 -4.00 5.88
C ALA A 350 18.03 -3.60 5.53
N ASN A 351 17.02 -4.11 6.25
CA ASN A 351 15.63 -3.70 6.08
C ASN A 351 15.39 -2.30 6.69
N PRO A 352 14.93 -1.29 5.92
CA PRO A 352 14.76 0.07 6.41
C PRO A 352 13.79 0.24 7.59
N LYS A 353 12.83 -0.67 7.75
CA LYS A 353 11.90 -0.68 8.89
C LYS A 353 12.62 -1.02 10.20
N ASN A 354 13.68 -1.82 10.15
CA ASN A 354 14.45 -2.27 11.31
C ASN A 354 15.50 -1.24 11.77
N TRP A 355 15.67 -0.13 11.04
CA TRP A 355 16.60 0.93 11.42
C TRP A 355 16.21 1.61 12.73
N SER A 356 17.23 2.10 13.45
CA SER A 356 17.03 2.76 14.74
C SER A 356 16.03 3.91 14.65
N THR A 357 15.17 4.03 15.67
CA THR A 357 14.09 5.03 15.72
C THR A 357 14.60 6.45 15.48
N LYS A 358 15.79 6.80 16.03
CA LYS A 358 16.46 8.07 15.77
C LYS A 358 16.74 8.30 14.27
N LYS A 359 17.26 7.29 13.56
CA LYS A 359 17.50 7.36 12.09
C LYS A 359 16.18 7.48 11.31
N LYS A 360 15.15 6.68 11.66
CA LYS A 360 13.84 6.73 10.97
C LYS A 360 13.18 8.11 11.08
N TRP A 361 13.11 8.68 12.29
CA TRP A 361 12.54 10.03 12.47
C TRP A 361 13.42 11.14 11.89
N ALA A 362 14.76 11.01 11.93
CA ALA A 362 15.65 11.96 11.25
C ALA A 362 15.45 11.97 9.73
N LEU A 363 15.25 10.81 9.09
CA LEU A 363 14.93 10.73 7.65
C LEU A 363 13.57 11.34 7.31
N VAL A 364 12.54 11.11 8.13
CA VAL A 364 11.20 11.72 7.94
C VAL A 364 11.26 13.24 8.12
N VAL A 365 11.93 13.74 9.17
CA VAL A 365 12.13 15.17 9.40
C VAL A 365 12.99 15.80 8.30
N MET A 366 14.05 15.11 7.83
CA MET A 366 14.87 15.61 6.72
C MET A 366 14.11 15.60 5.39
N ASN A 367 13.21 14.65 5.13
CA ASN A 367 12.39 14.66 3.92
C ASN A 367 11.30 15.75 3.97
N SER A 368 10.70 15.97 5.15
CA SER A 368 9.85 17.14 5.43
C SER A 368 10.61 18.45 5.19
N ALA A 369 11.81 18.56 5.78
CA ALA A 369 12.70 19.70 5.63
C ALA A 369 13.27 19.86 4.22
N LEU A 370 13.41 18.80 3.42
CA LEU A 370 13.82 18.84 2.02
C LEU A 370 12.69 19.34 1.12
N THR A 371 11.48 18.82 1.32
CA THR A 371 10.24 19.31 0.70
C THR A 371 10.00 20.78 1.08
N PHE A 372 10.49 21.21 2.24
CA PHE A 372 10.49 22.61 2.68
C PHE A 372 11.69 23.43 2.15
N CYS A 373 12.89 22.86 2.00
CA CYS A 373 14.14 23.53 1.62
C CYS A 373 14.27 23.75 0.11
N GLN A 374 13.77 22.82 -0.72
CA GLN A 374 13.51 23.06 -2.15
C GLN A 374 12.53 24.24 -2.37
N TYR A 375 11.84 24.65 -1.30
CA TYR A 375 10.93 25.78 -1.20
C TYR A 375 11.33 26.73 -0.04
N ASN A 376 12.62 26.93 0.25
CA ASN A 376 13.10 27.92 1.24
C ASN A 376 14.40 28.59 0.83
N CYS A 377 14.44 29.92 0.97
CA CYS A 377 15.34 30.79 0.22
C CYS A 377 16.20 31.74 1.10
N LEU A 378 15.95 31.81 2.41
CA LEU A 378 16.30 33.00 3.22
C LEU A 378 17.31 32.74 4.36
N MET A 379 18.50 32.20 4.06
CA MET A 379 19.59 32.08 5.06
C MET A 379 20.87 32.88 4.77
N CYS A 380 20.98 33.58 3.63
CA CYS A 380 22.24 34.23 3.22
C CYS A 380 22.28 35.77 3.29
N VAL A 381 21.16 36.48 3.48
CA VAL A 381 21.14 37.96 3.45
C VAL A 381 21.54 38.56 4.81
N ARG A 382 22.84 38.60 5.08
CA ARG A 382 23.45 39.08 6.35
C ARG A 382 23.09 40.53 6.71
N LYS A 383 22.61 41.36 5.76
CA LYS A 383 22.14 42.74 5.99
C LYS A 383 20.69 42.88 6.47
N VAL A 384 19.86 41.84 6.36
CA VAL A 384 18.45 41.82 6.82
C VAL A 384 18.31 41.19 8.23
N HIS A 385 19.44 40.76 8.80
CA HIS A 385 19.51 39.80 9.91
C HIS A 385 19.15 40.34 11.31
N LYS A 386 18.60 41.56 11.44
CA LYS A 386 18.38 42.22 12.75
C LYS A 386 16.92 42.54 13.11
N LEU A 387 15.94 42.19 12.26
CA LEU A 387 14.52 42.40 12.57
C LEU A 387 13.56 41.30 12.08
N THR A 388 13.98 40.44 11.15
CA THR A 388 13.06 39.51 10.43
C THR A 388 13.16 38.04 10.87
N ASN A 389 14.01 37.74 11.85
CA ASN A 389 14.30 36.38 12.31
C ASN A 389 13.29 35.89 13.37
N GLU A 390 12.08 35.53 12.93
CA GLU A 390 11.23 34.47 13.55
C GLU A 390 10.17 33.97 12.57
N ILE A 391 9.64 34.84 11.69
CA ILE A 391 8.38 34.59 10.95
C ILE A 391 8.58 34.16 9.47
N LEU A 392 9.70 34.50 8.81
CA LEU A 392 9.86 34.31 7.34
C LEU A 392 10.64 33.05 6.93
N ARG A 393 9.93 32.10 6.27
CA ARG A 393 10.45 30.88 5.60
C ARG A 393 9.70 30.60 4.27
N ALA A 394 10.30 30.83 3.09
CA ALA A 394 9.57 31.22 1.85
C ALA A 394 9.68 30.34 0.58
N ALA A 395 8.53 30.06 -0.05
CA ALA A 395 8.29 29.03 -1.09
C ALA A 395 8.60 29.39 -2.57
N SER A 396 9.28 28.46 -3.27
CA SER A 396 9.78 28.58 -4.65
C SER A 396 8.71 28.72 -5.76
N SER A 397 7.55 28.06 -5.68
CA SER A 397 6.54 28.16 -6.74
C SER A 397 5.96 29.57 -6.89
N THR A 398 5.79 30.28 -5.77
CA THR A 398 5.14 31.60 -5.68
C THR A 398 6.10 32.76 -5.48
N ILE A 399 7.38 32.53 -5.13
CA ILE A 399 8.40 33.60 -4.96
C ILE A 399 8.57 34.49 -6.21
N PHE A 400 8.33 33.95 -7.41
CA PHE A 400 8.46 34.71 -8.65
C PHE A 400 7.23 35.57 -8.97
N ALA A 401 6.05 35.29 -8.41
CA ALA A 401 4.80 35.97 -8.77
C ALA A 401 4.86 37.53 -8.67
N PRO A 402 5.37 38.14 -7.59
CA PRO A 402 5.53 39.59 -7.51
C PRO A 402 6.75 40.14 -8.29
N ALA A 403 7.62 39.27 -8.81
CA ALA A 403 8.77 39.66 -9.63
C ALA A 403 8.47 39.58 -11.14
N VAL A 404 7.22 39.27 -11.55
CA VAL A 404 6.82 39.17 -12.96
C VAL A 404 6.90 40.52 -13.68
N SER A 405 6.41 41.59 -13.04
CA SER A 405 6.41 42.95 -13.63
C SER A 405 7.84 43.42 -13.92
N THR A 406 8.75 43.24 -12.96
CA THR A 406 10.17 43.59 -13.12
C THR A 406 10.92 42.66 -14.08
N ALA A 407 10.57 41.36 -14.15
CA ALA A 407 11.14 40.44 -15.13
C ALA A 407 10.71 40.72 -16.58
N MET A 408 9.44 41.08 -16.80
CA MET A 408 8.92 41.41 -18.13
C MET A 408 9.54 42.71 -18.68
N ALA A 409 9.73 43.72 -17.81
CA ALA A 409 10.40 44.96 -18.18
C ALA A 409 11.89 44.75 -18.54
N ASP A 410 12.63 44.00 -17.72
CA ASP A 410 14.05 43.66 -17.95
C ASP A 410 14.28 42.78 -19.19
N LEU A 411 13.33 41.89 -19.50
CA LEU A 411 13.36 41.05 -20.72
C LEU A 411 12.67 41.70 -21.93
N GLY A 412 12.30 42.99 -21.86
CA GLY A 412 11.84 43.79 -22.99
C GLY A 412 10.49 43.39 -23.59
N SER A 413 9.56 42.83 -22.79
CA SER A 413 8.23 42.40 -23.27
C SER A 413 7.09 43.02 -22.47
N ASN A 414 6.01 43.37 -23.16
CA ASN A 414 4.80 43.96 -22.59
C ASN A 414 3.55 43.06 -22.73
N ASP A 415 3.71 41.80 -23.17
CA ASP A 415 2.57 40.89 -23.34
C ASP A 415 2.13 40.26 -22.00
N SER A 416 0.93 40.64 -21.56
CA SER A 416 0.29 40.08 -20.36
C SER A 416 0.06 38.56 -20.43
N VAL A 417 -0.09 37.96 -21.61
CA VAL A 417 -0.24 36.50 -21.75
C VAL A 417 1.08 35.81 -21.39
N ILE A 418 2.20 36.36 -21.84
CA ILE A 418 3.54 35.87 -21.50
C ILE A 418 3.83 36.05 -20.01
N ALA A 419 3.49 37.20 -19.43
CA ALA A 419 3.65 37.47 -18.00
C ALA A 419 2.98 36.41 -17.12
N GLN A 420 1.75 36.00 -17.48
CA GLN A 420 1.02 34.96 -16.76
C GLN A 420 1.51 33.55 -17.08
N LEU A 421 1.96 33.29 -18.30
CA LEU A 421 2.58 32.02 -18.68
C LEU A 421 3.86 31.77 -17.87
N LEU A 422 4.67 32.81 -17.62
CA LEU A 422 5.85 32.69 -16.76
C LEU A 422 5.49 32.18 -15.35
N VAL A 423 4.43 32.67 -14.71
CA VAL A 423 3.99 32.15 -13.40
C VAL A 423 3.53 30.70 -13.51
N SER A 424 2.62 30.45 -14.46
CA SER A 424 1.81 29.22 -14.54
C SER A 424 2.51 28.02 -15.21
N ILE A 425 3.52 28.20 -16.07
CA ILE A 425 4.18 27.07 -16.75
C ILE A 425 4.81 26.05 -15.78
N TYR A 426 5.23 26.51 -14.59
CA TYR A 426 5.72 25.66 -13.50
C TYR A 426 4.68 24.63 -13.02
N VAL A 427 3.39 24.99 -13.05
CA VAL A 427 2.24 24.13 -12.67
C VAL A 427 2.12 22.91 -13.61
N VAL A 428 2.42 23.11 -14.90
CA VAL A 428 2.38 22.05 -15.92
C VAL A 428 3.46 21.01 -15.61
N GLY A 429 4.67 21.47 -15.31
CA GLY A 429 5.75 20.59 -14.86
C GLY A 429 5.39 19.85 -13.57
N LEU A 430 4.82 20.56 -12.59
CA LEU A 430 4.34 19.99 -11.32
C LEU A 430 3.23 18.93 -11.49
N ALA A 431 2.50 18.94 -12.61
CA ALA A 431 1.51 17.91 -12.95
C ALA A 431 2.15 16.68 -13.63
N VAL A 432 3.03 16.92 -14.61
CA VAL A 432 3.65 15.86 -15.43
C VAL A 432 4.74 15.12 -14.65
N GLY A 433 5.51 15.83 -13.82
CA GLY A 433 6.61 15.27 -13.02
C GLY A 433 6.19 14.07 -12.16
N PRO A 434 5.23 14.23 -11.23
CA PRO A 434 4.81 13.14 -10.35
C PRO A 434 4.27 11.91 -11.09
N LEU A 435 3.59 12.10 -12.23
CA LEU A 435 3.05 11.01 -13.06
C LEU A 435 4.17 10.10 -13.60
N ALA A 436 5.29 10.67 -14.05
CA ALA A 436 6.43 9.90 -14.56
C ALA A 436 7.38 9.45 -13.44
N LEU A 437 7.72 10.35 -12.51
CA LEU A 437 8.77 10.15 -11.51
C LEU A 437 8.37 9.18 -10.40
N SER A 438 7.07 9.12 -10.04
CA SER A 438 6.62 8.16 -9.02
C SER A 438 6.80 6.70 -9.49
N PRO A 439 6.30 6.27 -10.67
CA PRO A 439 6.61 4.94 -11.21
C PRO A 439 8.11 4.71 -11.48
N LEU A 440 8.86 5.71 -11.98
CA LEU A 440 10.31 5.56 -12.20
C LEU A 440 11.07 5.26 -10.90
N SER A 441 10.65 5.79 -9.76
CA SER A 441 11.25 5.49 -8.45
C SER A 441 11.07 4.02 -8.00
N GLU A 442 10.14 3.29 -8.62
CA GLU A 442 9.87 1.87 -8.36
C GLU A 442 10.64 0.96 -9.33
N LEU A 443 11.17 1.49 -10.44
CA LEU A 443 12.20 0.81 -11.25
C LEU A 443 13.58 0.91 -10.62
N TYR A 444 14.01 2.14 -10.34
CA TYR A 444 15.42 2.48 -10.13
C TYR A 444 15.82 2.63 -8.65
N GLY A 445 14.83 2.75 -7.76
CA GLY A 445 15.01 3.11 -6.36
C GLY A 445 14.52 4.54 -6.06
N ARG A 446 14.16 4.80 -4.81
CA ARG A 446 13.62 6.09 -4.35
C ARG A 446 14.73 7.14 -4.21
N SER A 447 15.95 6.73 -3.85
CA SER A 447 17.10 7.63 -3.67
C SER A 447 17.62 8.17 -5.02
N PRO A 448 17.96 7.34 -6.02
CA PRO A 448 18.48 7.84 -7.31
C PRO A 448 17.55 8.83 -8.02
N ILE A 449 16.23 8.56 -8.01
CA ILE A 449 15.25 9.47 -8.62
C ILE A 449 15.17 10.79 -7.83
N MET A 450 15.13 10.74 -6.49
CA MET A 450 15.11 11.96 -5.67
C MET A 450 16.39 12.80 -5.82
N HIS A 451 17.57 12.19 -5.96
CA HIS A 451 18.79 12.93 -6.26
C HIS A 451 18.76 13.54 -7.67
N GLY A 452 18.27 12.79 -8.67
CA GLY A 452 18.07 13.28 -10.03
C GLY A 452 17.10 14.48 -10.10
N THR A 453 15.98 14.42 -9.38
CA THR A 453 15.04 15.55 -9.30
C THR A 453 15.67 16.75 -8.60
N ASN A 454 16.41 16.55 -7.50
CA ASN A 454 17.02 17.65 -6.77
C ASN A 454 18.12 18.35 -7.59
N ALA A 455 18.94 17.57 -8.31
CA ALA A 455 19.94 18.10 -9.23
C ALA A 455 19.29 18.83 -10.42
N GLY A 456 18.29 18.22 -11.07
CA GLY A 456 17.56 18.84 -12.18
C GLY A 456 16.83 20.12 -11.79
N PHE A 457 16.25 20.17 -10.58
CA PHE A 457 15.64 21.37 -10.01
C PHE A 457 16.68 22.47 -9.75
N LEU A 458 17.81 22.12 -9.12
CA LEU A 458 18.89 23.07 -8.82
C LEU A 458 19.49 23.67 -10.09
N VAL A 459 19.81 22.83 -11.09
CA VAL A 459 20.30 23.28 -12.40
C VAL A 459 19.26 24.17 -13.07
N SER A 460 17.99 23.78 -13.09
CA SER A 460 16.92 24.58 -13.69
C SER A 460 16.73 25.94 -13.00
N ALA A 461 16.85 25.99 -11.67
CA ALA A 461 16.81 27.24 -10.91
C ALA A 461 18.00 28.15 -11.24
N ILE A 462 19.23 27.61 -11.32
CA ILE A 462 20.43 28.35 -11.74
C ILE A 462 20.23 28.91 -13.15
N VAL A 463 19.74 28.10 -14.10
CA VAL A 463 19.53 28.54 -15.49
C VAL A 463 18.41 29.57 -15.60
N CYS A 464 17.36 29.50 -14.78
CA CYS A 464 16.39 30.59 -14.65
C CYS A 464 17.03 31.88 -14.09
N ALA A 465 17.95 31.78 -13.13
CA ALA A 465 18.63 32.93 -12.54
C ALA A 465 19.56 33.65 -13.54
N VAL A 466 20.28 32.91 -14.39
CA VAL A 466 21.18 33.49 -15.42
C VAL A 466 20.50 33.72 -16.77
N SER A 467 19.17 33.67 -16.84
CA SER A 467 18.45 33.71 -18.11
C SER A 467 18.45 35.10 -18.77
N VAL A 468 18.58 35.07 -20.09
CA VAL A 468 18.72 36.26 -20.97
C VAL A 468 17.52 36.48 -21.90
N ASN A 469 16.60 35.51 -21.98
CA ASN A 469 15.39 35.64 -22.78
C ASN A 469 14.21 34.86 -22.17
N ILE A 470 12.99 35.22 -22.59
CA ILE A 470 11.74 34.66 -22.08
C ILE A 470 11.60 33.14 -22.37
N PRO A 471 11.90 32.62 -23.57
CA PRO A 471 11.86 31.18 -23.83
C PRO A 471 12.75 30.36 -22.88
N MET A 472 13.94 30.87 -22.53
CA MET A 472 14.85 30.24 -21.57
C MET A 472 14.23 30.18 -20.16
N VAL A 473 13.59 31.26 -19.68
CA VAL A 473 12.84 31.21 -18.42
C VAL A 473 11.72 30.16 -18.51
N LEU A 474 10.92 30.17 -19.57
CA LEU A 474 9.77 29.27 -19.72
C LEU A 474 10.17 27.78 -19.74
N VAL A 475 11.19 27.42 -20.53
CA VAL A 475 11.67 26.03 -20.66
C VAL A 475 12.27 25.53 -19.35
N PHE A 476 13.19 26.29 -18.74
CA PHE A 476 13.82 25.83 -17.49
C PHE A 476 12.85 25.90 -16.31
N ARG A 477 11.87 26.81 -16.29
CA ARG A 477 10.81 26.83 -15.27
C ARG A 477 9.81 25.67 -15.43
N LEU A 478 9.58 25.18 -16.65
CA LEU A 478 8.85 23.92 -16.89
C LEU A 478 9.62 22.72 -16.33
N ILE A 479 10.92 22.61 -16.63
CA ILE A 479 11.79 21.52 -16.14
C ILE A 479 11.90 21.57 -14.61
N MET A 480 12.05 22.75 -14.01
CA MET A 480 12.03 22.95 -12.56
C MET A 480 10.70 22.47 -11.93
N GLY A 481 9.57 22.63 -12.64
CA GLY A 481 8.29 22.05 -12.25
C GLY A 481 8.31 20.52 -12.28
N VAL A 482 8.78 19.92 -13.38
CA VAL A 482 8.92 18.46 -13.54
C VAL A 482 9.81 17.87 -12.45
N CYS A 483 10.92 18.52 -12.13
CA CYS A 483 11.89 18.11 -11.11
C CYS A 483 11.46 18.38 -9.65
N THR A 484 10.18 18.65 -9.40
CA THR A 484 9.65 18.75 -8.02
C THR A 484 9.60 17.38 -7.33
N ILE A 485 9.99 17.31 -6.06
CA ILE A 485 9.89 16.07 -5.28
C ILE A 485 8.43 15.72 -5.00
N SER A 486 8.00 14.52 -5.42
CA SER A 486 6.70 13.92 -5.06
C SER A 486 6.81 12.71 -4.12
N LEU A 487 8.04 12.26 -3.82
CA LEU A 487 8.31 10.95 -3.19
C LEU A 487 8.23 10.93 -1.65
N GLY A 488 7.97 12.06 -1.00
CA GLY A 488 8.04 12.17 0.47
C GLY A 488 7.12 11.21 1.23
N GLY A 489 5.86 11.08 0.79
CA GLY A 489 4.92 10.12 1.38
C GLY A 489 5.31 8.65 1.15
N ALA A 490 6.01 8.34 0.06
CA ALA A 490 6.51 7.00 -0.23
C ALA A 490 7.67 6.62 0.72
N TYR A 491 8.60 7.56 0.96
CA TYR A 491 9.64 7.41 1.99
C TYR A 491 9.07 7.11 3.38
N VAL A 492 7.98 7.78 3.77
CA VAL A 492 7.26 7.50 5.03
C VAL A 492 6.65 6.10 5.04
N ALA A 493 6.10 5.63 3.91
CA ALA A 493 5.52 4.29 3.80
C ALA A 493 6.58 3.16 3.83
N ASP A 494 7.74 3.38 3.21
CA ASP A 494 8.86 2.44 3.17
C ASP A 494 9.54 2.30 4.56
N LEU A 495 9.71 3.43 5.28
CA LEU A 495 10.39 3.47 6.60
C LEU A 495 9.50 3.06 7.79
N MET A 496 8.20 3.33 7.74
CA MET A 496 7.33 3.25 8.93
C MET A 496 6.27 2.14 8.84
N GLU A 497 6.16 1.38 9.93
CA GLU A 497 5.11 0.40 10.17
C GLU A 497 3.71 1.03 10.19
N PRO A 498 2.64 0.29 9.86
CA PRO A 498 1.28 0.83 9.77
C PRO A 498 0.81 1.62 10.99
N LYS A 499 1.18 1.18 12.21
CA LYS A 499 0.81 1.80 13.48
C LYS A 499 1.36 3.22 13.66
N ASP A 500 2.63 3.44 13.31
CA ASP A 500 3.30 4.74 13.44
C ASP A 500 3.19 5.62 12.20
N ARG A 501 2.83 5.03 11.05
CA ARG A 501 2.77 5.70 9.73
C ARG A 501 1.92 6.97 9.75
N GLY A 502 0.78 6.98 10.46
CA GLY A 502 -0.06 8.17 10.59
C GLY A 502 0.66 9.35 11.27
N ARG A 503 1.36 9.09 12.38
CA ARG A 503 2.14 10.12 13.09
C ARG A 503 3.30 10.64 12.23
N ALA A 504 3.98 9.74 11.53
CA ALA A 504 5.09 10.11 10.64
C ALA A 504 4.60 10.91 9.41
N MET A 505 3.44 10.54 8.84
CA MET A 505 2.81 11.29 7.75
C MET A 505 2.41 12.70 8.20
N ASN A 506 1.93 12.87 9.43
CA ASN A 506 1.61 14.20 9.97
C ASN A 506 2.86 15.07 10.17
N VAL A 507 3.98 14.51 10.64
CA VAL A 507 5.26 15.23 10.76
C VAL A 507 5.86 15.56 9.38
N TRP A 508 5.71 14.68 8.39
CA TRP A 508 6.06 14.99 7.00
C TRP A 508 5.17 16.09 6.42
N ASN A 509 3.85 16.04 6.66
CA ASN A 509 2.88 17.02 6.18
C ASN A 509 3.14 18.45 6.69
N VAL A 510 3.91 18.67 7.77
CA VAL A 510 4.24 20.03 8.26
C VAL A 510 4.89 20.89 7.16
N GLY A 511 5.84 20.34 6.40
CA GLY A 511 6.48 21.05 5.27
C GLY A 511 5.46 21.45 4.18
N PRO A 512 4.74 20.49 3.57
CA PRO A 512 3.66 20.76 2.61
C PRO A 512 2.50 21.61 3.14
N VAL A 513 2.19 21.61 4.45
CA VAL A 513 1.14 22.47 5.03
C VAL A 513 1.61 23.92 5.12
N MET A 514 2.87 24.17 5.50
CA MET A 514 3.45 25.51 5.44
C MET A 514 3.60 26.00 3.99
N GLN A 515 3.82 25.10 3.04
CA GLN A 515 3.79 25.38 1.59
C GLN A 515 2.37 25.67 1.06
N LYS A 516 1.33 24.99 1.59
CA LYS A 516 -0.09 25.21 1.21
C LYS A 516 -0.61 26.60 1.61
N ALA A 517 0.06 27.33 2.52
CA ALA A 517 -0.23 28.72 2.83
C ALA A 517 0.67 29.66 2.00
N PRO A 518 0.14 30.40 0.99
CA PRO A 518 0.94 31.23 0.09
C PRO A 518 1.42 32.55 0.72
N ILE A 519 1.67 32.57 2.04
CA ILE A 519 2.10 33.76 2.78
C ILE A 519 3.49 34.18 2.30
N ILE A 520 4.48 33.31 2.47
CA ILE A 520 5.85 33.78 2.66
C ILE A 520 6.65 33.86 1.35
N GLY A 521 6.28 33.05 0.35
CA GLY A 521 6.87 33.09 -1.00
C GLY A 521 6.80 34.49 -1.62
N PRO A 522 5.60 35.07 -1.80
CA PRO A 522 5.45 36.41 -2.38
C PRO A 522 6.09 37.53 -1.54
N ILE A 523 6.06 37.47 -0.21
CA ILE A 523 6.70 38.48 0.64
C ILE A 523 8.21 38.55 0.36
N VAL A 524 8.90 37.40 0.37
CA VAL A 524 10.34 37.36 0.06
C VAL A 524 10.60 37.71 -1.40
N GLY A 525 9.78 37.24 -2.33
CA GLY A 525 9.89 37.55 -3.75
C GLY A 525 9.83 39.04 -4.06
N GLY A 526 8.83 39.74 -3.51
CA GLY A 526 8.62 41.16 -3.70
C GLY A 526 9.80 41.98 -3.20
N TYR A 527 10.15 41.85 -1.91
CA TYR A 527 11.29 42.58 -1.34
C TYR A 527 12.64 42.23 -1.96
N LEU A 528 12.86 40.96 -2.35
CA LEU A 528 14.11 40.56 -3.02
C LEU A 528 14.22 41.18 -4.42
N SER A 529 13.11 41.26 -5.16
CA SER A 529 13.07 41.92 -6.48
C SER A 529 13.33 43.42 -6.40
N LEU A 530 12.85 44.11 -5.36
CA LEU A 530 13.10 45.54 -5.11
C LEU A 530 14.56 45.84 -4.73
N VAL A 531 15.18 45.00 -3.89
CA VAL A 531 16.52 45.25 -3.33
C VAL A 531 17.65 44.77 -4.26
N THR A 532 17.35 43.88 -5.22
CA THR A 532 18.37 43.29 -6.10
C THR A 532 17.93 43.19 -7.57
N SER A 533 17.29 42.09 -7.96
CA SER A 533 16.74 41.84 -9.30
C SER A 533 15.82 40.62 -9.22
N TRP A 534 14.85 40.52 -10.13
CA TRP A 534 14.01 39.33 -10.30
C TRP A 534 14.84 38.03 -10.45
N ARG A 535 16.05 38.12 -11.05
CA ARG A 535 16.98 36.98 -11.19
C ARG A 535 17.34 36.33 -9.84
N TRP A 536 17.39 37.11 -8.76
CA TRP A 536 17.68 36.61 -7.43
C TRP A 536 16.53 35.79 -6.81
N THR A 537 15.29 35.90 -7.28
CA THR A 537 14.22 34.99 -6.81
C THR A 537 14.47 33.54 -7.21
N PHE A 538 15.27 33.31 -8.26
CA PHE A 538 15.81 32.01 -8.63
C PHE A 538 17.20 31.79 -8.02
N GLY A 539 18.09 32.79 -8.12
CA GLY A 539 19.47 32.71 -7.64
C GLY A 539 19.59 32.32 -6.16
N ALA A 540 18.78 32.93 -5.29
CA ALA A 540 18.78 32.64 -3.86
C ALA A 540 18.18 31.25 -3.52
N VAL A 541 17.27 30.70 -4.36
CA VAL A 541 16.81 29.29 -4.25
C VAL A 541 17.95 28.32 -4.59
N SER A 542 18.88 28.72 -5.45
CA SER A 542 20.08 27.95 -5.81
C SER A 542 21.33 28.21 -4.95
N ILE A 543 21.25 29.00 -3.88
CA ILE A 543 22.41 29.42 -3.06
C ILE A 543 22.35 28.87 -1.62
N THR A 544 21.43 27.94 -1.32
CA THR A 544 21.10 27.46 0.04
C THR A 544 22.15 26.56 0.73
N ALA A 545 23.38 27.06 0.89
CA ALA A 545 24.22 26.81 2.05
C ALA A 545 25.30 27.88 2.22
N SER A 546 25.45 28.41 3.44
CA SER A 546 26.68 29.06 3.88
C SER A 546 26.82 29.02 5.39
N ILE A 547 27.58 28.03 5.87
CA ILE A 547 28.37 28.15 7.10
C ILE A 547 29.82 27.73 6.77
N PRO A 548 30.64 28.62 6.15
CA PRO A 548 32.09 28.49 6.20
C PRO A 548 32.59 28.86 7.60
N ARG A 549 33.68 28.23 8.02
CA ARG A 549 34.49 28.69 9.17
C ARG A 549 35.27 29.97 8.78
N PRO A 550 35.78 30.76 9.74
CA PRO A 550 36.39 32.06 9.46
C PRO A 550 37.85 31.98 8.94
N ASP A 551 38.24 30.91 8.25
CA ASP A 551 39.61 30.67 7.76
C ASP A 551 39.70 30.40 6.24
N LEU A 552 39.96 31.50 5.52
CA LEU A 552 40.86 31.62 4.35
C LEU A 552 40.43 31.16 2.93
N SER A 553 40.89 31.98 1.96
CA SER A 553 40.94 31.81 0.49
C SER A 553 39.65 32.06 -0.34
N LEU A 554 39.81 32.90 -1.37
CA LEU A 554 38.80 33.24 -2.38
C LEU A 554 38.84 32.22 -3.53
N THR A 555 37.69 31.65 -3.90
CA THR A 555 37.33 31.09 -5.23
C THR A 555 35.96 30.38 -5.20
N THR A 556 35.52 29.91 -4.03
CA THR A 556 34.44 28.91 -3.89
C THR A 556 33.02 29.50 -3.70
N ASP A 557 32.69 30.63 -4.36
CA ASP A 557 31.41 31.31 -4.14
C ASP A 557 30.24 30.81 -5.02
N SER A 558 30.52 30.12 -6.13
CA SER A 558 29.48 29.59 -7.03
C SER A 558 28.89 28.24 -6.60
N CYS A 559 29.61 27.47 -5.77
CA CYS A 559 29.31 26.05 -5.53
C CYS A 559 28.41 25.78 -4.30
N LYS A 560 27.68 26.79 -3.81
CA LYS A 560 27.07 26.78 -2.47
C LYS A 560 25.68 26.14 -2.38
N GLY A 561 24.85 26.21 -3.43
CA GLY A 561 23.63 25.39 -3.52
C GLY A 561 23.90 23.88 -3.54
N ALA A 562 25.10 23.48 -3.99
CA ALA A 562 25.49 22.07 -4.01
C ALA A 562 25.56 21.47 -2.59
N THR A 563 25.80 22.24 -1.53
CA THR A 563 26.01 21.65 -0.19
C THR A 563 24.72 21.03 0.38
N TRP A 564 23.52 21.58 0.11
CA TRP A 564 22.27 20.91 0.50
C TRP A 564 22.01 19.66 -0.35
N LEU A 565 22.37 19.67 -1.64
CA LEU A 565 22.33 18.50 -2.51
C LEU A 565 23.33 17.42 -2.05
N LEU A 566 24.52 17.81 -1.59
CA LEU A 566 25.55 16.93 -1.02
C LEU A 566 25.13 16.36 0.35
N VAL A 567 24.51 17.16 1.21
CA VAL A 567 23.86 16.68 2.45
C VAL A 567 22.77 15.66 2.13
N CYS A 568 21.96 15.89 1.10
CA CYS A 568 20.99 14.91 0.63
C CYS A 568 21.68 13.62 0.13
N LEU A 569 22.69 13.73 -0.75
CA LEU A 569 23.45 12.59 -1.29
C LEU A 569 24.17 11.78 -0.20
N ALA A 570 24.61 12.41 0.89
CA ALA A 570 25.27 11.76 2.00
C ALA A 570 24.30 11.13 3.01
N LEU A 571 23.11 11.72 3.22
CA LEU A 571 22.20 11.34 4.32
C LEU A 571 20.91 10.62 3.90
N LEU A 572 20.53 10.59 2.62
CA LEU A 572 19.33 9.91 2.13
C LEU A 572 19.69 8.56 1.47
N PRO A 573 19.79 7.46 2.24
CA PRO A 573 19.98 6.13 1.67
C PRO A 573 18.76 5.71 0.84
N GLU A 574 18.97 4.67 0.03
CA GLU A 574 17.87 3.93 -0.57
C GLU A 574 16.99 3.28 0.50
N THR A 575 15.67 3.38 0.35
CA THR A 575 14.67 2.80 1.26
C THR A 575 13.76 1.78 0.58
N TYR A 576 13.80 1.66 -0.74
CA TYR A 576 12.93 0.76 -1.48
C TYR A 576 13.39 -0.70 -1.34
N SER A 577 12.66 -1.50 -0.58
CA SER A 577 13.00 -2.89 -0.23
C SER A 577 13.38 -3.76 -1.45
N PRO A 578 12.64 -3.76 -2.59
CA PRO A 578 13.03 -4.54 -3.77
C PRO A 578 14.40 -4.15 -4.35
N ARG A 579 14.74 -2.85 -4.35
CA ARG A 579 16.02 -2.35 -4.88
C ARG A 579 17.19 -2.68 -3.94
N LEU A 580 16.97 -2.65 -2.63
CA LEU A 580 17.97 -3.07 -1.65
C LEU A 580 18.30 -4.57 -1.78
N LEU A 581 17.29 -5.42 -2.01
CA LEU A 581 17.49 -6.85 -2.28
C LEU A 581 18.19 -7.09 -3.63
N GLU A 582 17.83 -6.35 -4.68
CA GLU A 582 18.52 -6.39 -5.99
C GLU A 582 20.01 -6.00 -5.88
N ILE A 583 20.34 -5.02 -5.03
CA ILE A 583 21.73 -4.64 -4.70
C ILE A 583 22.44 -5.72 -3.86
N LYS A 584 21.74 -6.36 -2.91
CA LYS A 584 22.25 -7.46 -2.08
C LYS A 584 22.63 -8.66 -2.95
N ALA A 585 21.74 -9.08 -3.85
CA ALA A 585 21.98 -10.11 -4.86
C ALA A 585 23.19 -9.77 -5.76
N SER A 586 23.22 -8.55 -6.32
CA SER A 586 24.30 -8.10 -7.21
C SER A 586 25.68 -8.08 -6.53
N ARG A 587 25.73 -7.77 -5.23
CA ARG A 587 26.97 -7.80 -4.43
C ARG A 587 27.43 -9.22 -4.09
N LEU A 588 26.51 -10.17 -3.97
CA LEU A 588 26.81 -11.59 -3.75
C LEU A 588 27.31 -12.23 -5.05
N HIS A 589 26.62 -12.03 -6.18
CA HIS A 589 27.10 -12.42 -7.52
C HIS A 589 28.55 -11.98 -7.78
N ARG A 590 28.87 -10.70 -7.58
CA ARG A 590 30.25 -10.17 -7.76
C ARG A 590 31.29 -10.77 -6.80
N ARG A 591 30.88 -11.41 -5.70
CA ARG A 591 31.77 -12.13 -4.76
C ARG A 591 31.86 -13.64 -5.04
N SER A 592 30.80 -14.22 -5.60
CA SER A 592 30.69 -15.67 -5.85
C SER A 592 31.05 -16.09 -7.28
N GLY A 593 31.10 -15.16 -8.24
CA GLY A 593 31.28 -15.45 -9.67
C GLY A 593 30.02 -16.00 -10.36
N CYS A 594 29.28 -16.86 -9.65
CA CYS A 594 27.98 -17.42 -10.01
C CYS A 594 26.96 -16.37 -10.48
N GLU A 595 26.31 -16.58 -11.64
CA GLU A 595 25.18 -15.75 -12.08
C GLU A 595 24.11 -15.65 -10.97
N PRO A 596 23.52 -14.46 -10.76
CA PRO A 596 22.55 -14.31 -9.68
C PRO A 596 21.26 -15.05 -10.03
N SER A 597 20.88 -16.00 -9.18
CA SER A 597 19.51 -16.51 -9.17
C SER A 597 18.51 -15.35 -9.22
N LYS A 598 17.47 -15.52 -10.04
CA LYS A 598 16.56 -14.43 -10.41
C LYS A 598 15.87 -13.91 -9.15
N SER A 599 16.26 -12.74 -8.67
CA SER A 599 15.58 -12.16 -7.51
C SER A 599 14.08 -12.05 -7.78
N VAL A 600 13.25 -12.21 -6.74
CA VAL A 600 11.78 -12.23 -6.79
C VAL A 600 11.17 -11.01 -7.53
N TYR A 601 11.93 -9.92 -7.65
CA TYR A 601 11.54 -8.66 -8.31
C TYR A 601 12.20 -8.45 -9.69
N SER A 602 12.97 -9.40 -10.21
CA SER A 602 13.88 -9.26 -11.37
C SER A 602 13.19 -9.21 -12.74
N ASN A 603 11.90 -9.55 -12.85
CA ASN A 603 11.19 -9.63 -14.13
C ASN A 603 10.98 -8.24 -14.79
N LYS A 604 11.97 -7.78 -15.55
CA LYS A 604 12.01 -6.47 -16.23
C LYS A 604 10.81 -6.23 -17.17
N LYS A 605 10.21 -7.28 -17.75
CA LYS A 605 9.02 -7.16 -18.61
C LYS A 605 7.80 -6.79 -17.77
N GLN A 606 7.50 -7.58 -16.74
CA GLN A 606 6.42 -7.33 -15.79
C GLN A 606 6.59 -5.99 -15.04
N ARG A 607 7.84 -5.60 -14.70
CA ARG A 607 8.15 -4.29 -14.08
C ARG A 607 7.83 -3.12 -15.04
N ARG A 608 8.02 -3.27 -16.36
CA ARG A 608 7.61 -2.27 -17.38
C ARG A 608 6.10 -2.24 -17.59
N GLU A 609 5.46 -3.40 -17.70
CA GLU A 609 4.00 -3.52 -17.95
C GLU A 609 3.18 -2.95 -16.78
N THR A 610 3.61 -3.21 -15.54
CA THR A 610 3.00 -2.64 -14.33
C THR A 610 3.05 -1.10 -14.34
N ILE A 611 4.12 -0.52 -14.89
CA ILE A 611 4.34 0.92 -14.94
C ILE A 611 3.59 1.59 -16.10
N LEU A 612 3.51 0.94 -17.26
CA LEU A 612 2.59 1.36 -18.32
C LEU A 612 1.15 1.39 -17.78
N GLY A 613 0.74 0.37 -17.02
CA GLY A 613 -0.51 0.36 -16.28
C GLY A 613 -0.65 1.57 -15.34
N SER A 614 0.33 1.83 -14.47
CA SER A 614 0.30 2.97 -13.54
C SER A 614 0.32 4.35 -14.21
N LEU A 615 0.89 4.49 -15.42
CA LEU A 615 0.85 5.72 -16.22
C LEU A 615 -0.52 5.92 -16.90
N ILE A 616 -1.16 4.84 -17.33
CA ILE A 616 -2.45 4.86 -18.05
C ILE A 616 -3.65 4.97 -17.09
N ARG A 617 -3.56 4.40 -15.88
CA ARG A 617 -4.64 4.40 -14.86
C ARG A 617 -5.24 5.78 -14.57
N PRO A 618 -4.46 6.87 -14.32
CA PRO A 618 -5.05 8.19 -14.07
C PRO A 618 -5.93 8.68 -15.22
N TRP A 619 -5.48 8.53 -16.48
CA TRP A 619 -6.28 8.89 -17.66
C TRP A 619 -7.56 8.05 -17.76
N GLN A 620 -7.47 6.74 -17.49
CA GLN A 620 -8.65 5.88 -17.43
C GLN A 620 -9.64 6.32 -16.33
N MET A 621 -9.17 6.75 -15.16
CA MET A 621 -10.04 7.25 -14.09
C MET A 621 -10.72 8.58 -14.49
N ILE A 622 -10.03 9.49 -15.18
CA ILE A 622 -10.62 10.75 -15.67
C ILE A 622 -11.78 10.49 -16.64
N PHE A 623 -11.64 9.53 -17.57
CA PHE A 623 -12.66 9.28 -18.58
C PHE A 623 -13.73 8.24 -18.17
N ARG A 624 -13.44 7.32 -17.24
CA ARG A 624 -14.37 6.24 -16.84
C ARG A 624 -15.02 6.47 -15.46
N CYS A 625 -14.38 7.18 -14.54
CA CYS A 625 -14.89 7.37 -13.18
C CYS A 625 -15.50 8.77 -13.00
N GLN A 626 -16.77 8.93 -13.41
CA GLN A 626 -17.48 10.22 -13.39
C GLN A 626 -17.37 10.97 -12.04
N ALA A 627 -17.45 10.25 -10.91
CA ALA A 627 -17.28 10.83 -9.58
C ALA A 627 -15.89 11.46 -9.35
N VAL A 628 -14.81 10.85 -9.84
CA VAL A 628 -13.43 11.40 -9.74
C VAL A 628 -13.35 12.73 -10.48
N THR A 629 -13.88 12.78 -11.70
CA THR A 629 -13.81 13.97 -12.56
C THR A 629 -14.68 15.11 -12.04
N VAL A 630 -15.91 14.82 -11.59
CA VAL A 630 -16.78 15.82 -10.96
C VAL A 630 -16.14 16.38 -9.68
N VAL A 631 -15.68 15.54 -8.75
CA VAL A 631 -15.03 15.99 -7.50
C VAL A 631 -13.72 16.75 -7.78
N SER A 632 -12.95 16.33 -8.79
CA SER A 632 -11.73 17.03 -9.21
C SER A 632 -11.98 18.40 -9.84
N MET A 633 -13.15 18.62 -10.44
CA MET A 633 -13.53 19.92 -10.99
C MET A 633 -13.63 21.01 -9.89
N PHE A 634 -14.08 20.67 -8.68
CA PHE A 634 -14.06 21.60 -7.54
C PHE A 634 -12.62 22.00 -7.20
N GLY A 635 -11.72 21.01 -7.13
CA GLY A 635 -10.29 21.25 -6.95
C GLY A 635 -9.68 22.10 -8.07
N ALA A 636 -10.16 21.94 -9.30
CA ALA A 636 -9.74 22.74 -10.45
C ALA A 636 -10.18 24.20 -10.36
N VAL A 637 -11.43 24.49 -9.95
CA VAL A 637 -11.91 25.86 -9.71
C VAL A 637 -11.09 26.53 -8.60
N ALA A 638 -10.92 25.87 -7.44
CA ALA A 638 -10.13 26.41 -6.33
C ALA A 638 -8.66 26.68 -6.71
N TYR A 639 -8.02 25.77 -7.46
CA TYR A 639 -6.64 25.93 -7.94
C TYR A 639 -6.52 27.04 -8.99
N SER A 640 -7.52 27.17 -9.86
CA SER A 640 -7.61 28.27 -10.84
C SER A 640 -7.68 29.62 -10.15
N TYR A 641 -8.51 29.77 -9.12
CA TYR A 641 -8.70 31.06 -8.44
C TYR A 641 -7.45 31.46 -7.67
N MET A 642 -6.77 30.48 -7.06
CA MET A 642 -5.47 30.67 -6.42
C MET A 642 -4.42 31.20 -7.42
N TYR A 643 -4.27 30.56 -8.59
CA TYR A 643 -3.29 31.00 -9.60
C TYR A 643 -3.71 32.26 -10.38
N PHE A 644 -5.01 32.48 -10.57
CA PHE A 644 -5.56 33.71 -11.11
C PHE A 644 -5.16 34.88 -10.21
N MET A 645 -5.46 34.81 -8.90
CA MET A 645 -4.99 35.79 -7.92
C MET A 645 -3.47 35.90 -7.90
N PHE A 646 -2.70 34.81 -7.91
CA PHE A 646 -1.23 34.87 -7.98
C PHE A 646 -0.74 35.67 -9.20
N SER A 647 -1.43 35.56 -10.34
CA SER A 647 -1.02 36.19 -11.60
C SER A 647 -1.45 37.66 -11.74
N THR A 648 -2.51 38.10 -11.04
CA THR A 648 -3.03 39.47 -11.14
C THR A 648 -2.74 40.34 -9.92
N PHE A 649 -2.37 39.76 -8.78
CA PHE A 649 -2.27 40.48 -7.50
C PHE A 649 -1.40 41.73 -7.57
N THR A 650 -0.14 41.55 -7.96
CA THR A 650 0.86 42.62 -7.97
C THR A 650 0.46 43.74 -8.91
N ASP A 651 0.11 43.42 -10.16
CA ASP A 651 -0.37 44.40 -11.14
C ASP A 651 -1.62 45.18 -10.67
N VAL A 652 -2.54 44.51 -9.95
CA VAL A 652 -3.74 45.14 -9.41
C VAL A 652 -3.44 46.06 -8.22
N PHE A 653 -2.59 45.67 -7.27
CA PHE A 653 -2.24 46.52 -6.13
C PHE A 653 -1.27 47.67 -6.52
N GLU A 654 -0.31 47.41 -7.42
CA GLU A 654 0.54 48.44 -8.06
C GLU A 654 -0.34 49.49 -8.75
N ARG A 655 -1.29 49.10 -9.61
CA ARG A 655 -2.14 50.06 -10.34
C ARG A 655 -3.20 50.74 -9.46
N ALA A 656 -3.91 50.00 -8.60
CA ALA A 656 -5.06 50.54 -7.86
C ALA A 656 -4.65 51.37 -6.63
N TYR A 657 -3.56 50.99 -5.96
CA TYR A 657 -3.12 51.58 -4.68
C TYR A 657 -1.70 52.15 -4.71
N GLN A 658 -0.97 52.06 -5.83
CA GLN A 658 0.42 52.54 -5.96
C GLN A 658 1.39 51.87 -4.97
N PHE A 659 1.09 50.62 -4.57
CA PHE A 659 1.98 49.79 -3.77
C PHE A 659 3.24 49.43 -4.58
N ASN A 660 4.38 49.29 -3.92
CA ASN A 660 5.56 48.67 -4.53
C ASN A 660 5.45 47.13 -4.56
N ALA A 661 6.36 46.45 -5.27
CA ALA A 661 6.34 44.99 -5.38
C ALA A 661 6.49 44.24 -4.03
N GLY A 662 7.10 44.87 -3.01
CA GLY A 662 7.23 44.34 -1.65
C GLY A 662 5.92 44.42 -0.86
N GLU A 663 5.25 45.56 -0.89
CA GLU A 663 3.91 45.77 -0.32
C GLU A 663 2.85 44.91 -1.02
N SER A 664 2.94 44.79 -2.34
CA SER A 664 2.15 43.83 -3.12
C SER A 664 2.45 42.38 -2.72
N GLY A 665 3.70 42.07 -2.36
CA GLY A 665 4.10 40.81 -1.74
C GLY A 665 3.48 40.58 -0.35
N LEU A 666 3.34 41.64 0.47
CA LEU A 666 2.64 41.59 1.76
C LEU A 666 1.13 41.36 1.61
N ALA A 667 0.49 41.84 0.53
CA ALA A 667 -0.95 41.67 0.34
C ALA A 667 -1.40 40.19 0.36
N TYR A 668 -0.52 39.26 -0.03
CA TYR A 668 -0.77 37.81 0.02
C TYR A 668 -0.95 37.25 1.45
N LEU A 669 -0.62 38.03 2.50
CA LEU A 669 -0.91 37.69 3.90
C LEU A 669 -2.39 37.35 4.12
N GLY A 670 -3.33 38.05 3.47
CA GLY A 670 -4.77 37.79 3.62
C GLY A 670 -5.11 36.36 3.23
N LEU A 671 -4.88 36.02 1.95
CA LEU A 671 -5.02 34.68 1.37
C LEU A 671 -4.35 33.58 2.22
N GLY A 672 -3.16 33.87 2.75
CA GLY A 672 -2.39 32.95 3.58
C GLY A 672 -2.90 32.75 5.01
N ILE A 673 -3.35 33.81 5.69
CA ILE A 673 -3.97 33.74 7.03
C ILE A 673 -5.28 32.94 6.94
N GLY A 674 -6.10 33.20 5.92
CA GLY A 674 -7.30 32.41 5.63
C GLY A 674 -6.99 30.93 5.39
N SER A 675 -5.90 30.64 4.67
CA SER A 675 -5.42 29.28 4.44
C SER A 675 -5.05 28.56 5.75
N ILE A 676 -4.37 29.23 6.68
CA ILE A 676 -4.06 28.65 8.01
C ILE A 676 -5.33 28.44 8.84
N ALA A 677 -6.23 29.42 8.88
CA ALA A 677 -7.49 29.31 9.61
C ALA A 677 -8.35 28.12 9.14
N ALA A 678 -8.35 27.82 7.83
CA ALA A 678 -9.01 26.63 7.29
C ALA A 678 -8.36 25.33 7.74
N GLN A 679 -7.03 25.22 7.76
CA GLN A 679 -6.35 24.02 8.29
C GLN A 679 -6.72 23.76 9.76
N LEU A 680 -6.75 24.81 10.59
CA LEU A 680 -7.15 24.72 11.99
C LEU A 680 -8.63 24.30 12.15
N ALA A 681 -9.53 24.87 11.34
CA ALA A 681 -10.94 24.48 11.34
C ALA A 681 -11.14 23.01 10.96
N ILE A 682 -10.41 22.51 9.95
CA ILE A 682 -10.43 21.11 9.52
C ILE A 682 -9.91 20.19 10.63
N GLU A 683 -8.77 20.52 11.24
CA GLU A 683 -8.16 19.72 12.34
C GLU A 683 -9.10 19.63 13.55
N ILE A 684 -9.73 20.75 13.94
CA ILE A 684 -10.72 20.78 15.03
C ILE A 684 -11.96 19.94 14.66
N SER A 685 -12.46 20.05 13.43
CA SER A 685 -13.60 19.26 12.94
C SER A 685 -13.28 17.76 12.89
N GLY A 686 -12.11 17.39 12.38
CA GLY A 686 -11.64 16.00 12.31
C GLY A 686 -11.47 15.36 13.67
N ARG A 687 -10.90 16.08 14.65
CA ARG A 687 -10.82 15.60 16.06
C ARG A 687 -12.20 15.39 16.68
N ARG A 688 -13.17 16.28 16.41
CA ARG A 688 -14.57 16.13 16.88
C ARG A 688 -15.24 14.92 16.23
N GLN A 689 -15.11 14.75 14.92
CA GLN A 689 -15.67 13.63 14.17
C GLN A 689 -15.06 12.29 14.61
N ALA A 690 -13.73 12.21 14.73
CA ALA A 690 -13.03 11.02 15.25
C ALA A 690 -13.52 10.64 16.65
N ARG A 691 -13.63 11.61 17.57
CA ARG A 691 -14.16 11.37 18.93
C ARG A 691 -15.61 10.87 18.91
N HIS A 692 -16.45 11.37 18.01
CA HIS A 692 -17.83 10.90 17.85
C HIS A 692 -17.87 9.45 17.31
N LEU A 693 -17.05 9.12 16.31
CA LEU A 693 -16.99 7.79 15.71
C LEU A 693 -16.55 6.73 16.73
N THR A 694 -15.54 7.03 17.56
CA THR A 694 -15.12 6.15 18.67
C THR A 694 -16.22 5.92 19.72
N LEU A 695 -17.22 6.82 19.82
CA LEU A 695 -18.34 6.70 20.75
C LEU A 695 -19.57 6.01 20.14
N THR A 696 -19.75 6.04 18.81
CA THR A 696 -20.92 5.47 18.13
C THR A 696 -20.62 4.18 17.36
N SER A 697 -19.35 3.79 17.22
CA SER A 697 -18.89 2.59 16.47
C SER A 697 -19.35 2.54 15.00
N GLN A 698 -19.75 3.67 14.42
CA GLN A 698 -20.20 3.76 13.03
C GLN A 698 -19.02 3.93 12.05
N THR A 699 -19.16 3.35 10.87
CA THR A 699 -18.24 3.57 9.75
C THR A 699 -18.51 4.91 9.06
N VAL A 700 -17.45 5.60 8.65
CA VAL A 700 -17.59 6.83 7.85
C VAL A 700 -17.90 6.46 6.40
N GLN A 701 -18.94 7.07 5.83
CA GLN A 701 -19.15 7.05 4.39
C GLN A 701 -18.27 8.13 3.75
N PRO A 702 -17.48 7.84 2.69
CA PRO A 702 -16.57 8.80 2.06
C PRO A 702 -17.23 10.13 1.70
N GLU A 703 -18.50 10.09 1.29
CA GLU A 703 -19.31 11.28 0.96
C GLU A 703 -19.42 12.29 2.12
N GLN A 704 -19.27 11.87 3.39
CA GLN A 704 -19.24 12.80 4.53
C GLN A 704 -18.07 13.80 4.44
N HIS A 705 -16.97 13.42 3.80
CA HIS A 705 -15.79 14.28 3.60
C HIS A 705 -16.04 15.41 2.59
N LEU A 706 -17.15 15.37 1.84
CA LEU A 706 -17.57 16.42 0.92
C LEU A 706 -18.39 17.54 1.60
N ARG A 707 -18.84 17.34 2.85
CA ARG A 707 -19.61 18.36 3.61
C ARG A 707 -18.93 19.74 3.68
N PRO A 708 -17.59 19.87 3.84
CA PRO A 708 -16.92 21.17 3.89
C PRO A 708 -16.97 21.98 2.57
N LEU A 709 -17.22 21.35 1.41
CA LEU A 709 -17.29 22.10 0.14
C LEU A 709 -18.47 23.07 0.08
N VAL A 710 -19.56 22.79 0.81
CA VAL A 710 -20.72 23.70 0.93
C VAL A 710 -20.28 25.03 1.54
N LEU A 711 -19.54 25.00 2.64
CA LEU A 711 -18.95 26.19 3.25
C LEU A 711 -17.89 26.82 2.33
N ALA A 712 -17.05 25.99 1.71
CA ALA A 712 -15.98 26.45 0.85
C ALA A 712 -16.47 27.28 -0.35
N GLY A 713 -17.57 26.86 -0.99
CA GLY A 713 -18.21 27.61 -2.08
C GLY A 713 -18.74 28.98 -1.64
N ILE A 714 -19.33 29.07 -0.43
CA ILE A 714 -19.80 30.33 0.16
C ILE A 714 -18.62 31.27 0.46
N PHE A 715 -17.56 30.77 1.10
CA PHE A 715 -16.37 31.58 1.42
C PHE A 715 -15.57 32.02 0.17
N LEU A 716 -15.48 31.15 -0.84
CA LEU A 716 -14.95 31.52 -2.17
C LEU A 716 -15.79 32.62 -2.81
N ALA A 717 -17.11 32.44 -2.90
CA ALA A 717 -18.00 33.38 -3.56
C ALA A 717 -17.97 34.76 -2.90
N GLY A 718 -18.17 34.81 -1.57
CA GLY A 718 -18.11 36.05 -0.80
C GLY A 718 -16.73 36.71 -0.85
N GLY A 719 -15.65 35.92 -0.82
CA GLY A 719 -14.28 36.42 -0.91
C GLY A 719 -13.96 37.09 -2.25
N GLN A 720 -14.35 36.48 -3.38
CA GLN A 720 -14.14 37.07 -4.71
C GLN A 720 -15.00 38.32 -4.91
N VAL A 721 -16.28 38.29 -4.52
CA VAL A 721 -17.18 39.45 -4.64
C VAL A 721 -16.66 40.63 -3.80
N LEU A 722 -16.26 40.39 -2.54
CA LEU A 722 -15.70 41.43 -1.68
C LEU A 722 -14.39 42.01 -2.24
N TYR A 723 -13.49 41.16 -2.72
CA TYR A 723 -12.24 41.57 -3.38
C TYR A 723 -12.50 42.46 -4.60
N GLY A 724 -13.40 42.03 -5.50
CA GLY A 724 -13.71 42.76 -6.74
C GLY A 724 -14.34 44.13 -6.54
N TRP A 725 -15.36 44.22 -5.68
CA TRP A 725 -16.06 45.50 -5.48
C TRP A 725 -15.28 46.47 -4.61
N SER A 726 -14.51 46.00 -3.62
CA SER A 726 -13.61 46.89 -2.86
C SER A 726 -12.49 47.46 -3.72
N LEU A 727 -11.97 46.70 -4.69
CA LEU A 727 -11.06 47.20 -5.74
C LEU A 727 -11.75 48.19 -6.69
N HIS A 728 -12.97 47.89 -7.14
CA HIS A 728 -13.70 48.75 -8.08
C HIS A 728 -13.96 50.15 -7.51
N TYR A 729 -14.39 50.23 -6.24
CA TYR A 729 -14.58 51.50 -5.52
C TYR A 729 -13.31 52.04 -4.85
N ARG A 730 -12.15 51.39 -5.03
CA ARG A 730 -10.86 51.72 -4.38
C ARG A 730 -10.98 51.97 -2.87
N LEU A 731 -11.76 51.13 -2.18
CA LEU A 731 -11.91 51.18 -0.72
C LEU A 731 -10.57 50.92 -0.03
N HIS A 732 -10.46 51.21 1.27
CA HIS A 732 -9.22 51.01 2.05
C HIS A 732 -8.62 49.61 1.83
N TRP A 733 -7.33 49.54 1.49
CA TRP A 733 -6.60 48.36 0.99
C TRP A 733 -6.73 47.10 1.88
N ALA A 734 -7.02 47.25 3.16
CA ALA A 734 -7.28 46.13 4.07
C ALA A 734 -8.53 45.31 3.68
N ILE A 735 -9.53 45.92 3.04
CA ILE A 735 -10.80 45.28 2.66
C ILE A 735 -10.62 44.24 1.54
N PRO A 736 -9.95 44.53 0.40
CA PRO A 736 -9.66 43.49 -0.59
C PRO A 736 -8.75 42.39 -0.04
N ILE A 737 -7.77 42.73 0.82
CA ILE A 737 -6.94 41.72 1.50
C ILE A 737 -7.79 40.79 2.37
N PHE A 738 -8.77 41.31 3.13
CA PHE A 738 -9.72 40.48 3.89
C PHE A 738 -10.57 39.56 2.99
N GLY A 739 -11.09 40.07 1.86
CA GLY A 739 -11.77 39.25 0.85
C GLY A 739 -10.91 38.11 0.29
N THR A 740 -9.60 38.33 0.16
CA THR A 740 -8.66 37.27 -0.26
C THR A 740 -8.42 36.24 0.85
N GLY A 741 -8.50 36.63 2.12
CA GLY A 741 -8.51 35.70 3.25
C GLY A 741 -9.72 34.77 3.26
N LEU A 742 -10.93 35.31 3.01
CA LEU A 742 -12.13 34.48 2.81
C LEU A 742 -11.95 33.51 1.64
N SER A 743 -11.36 33.99 0.54
CA SER A 743 -11.04 33.14 -0.62
C SER A 743 -10.06 32.01 -0.26
N GLY A 744 -8.98 32.32 0.46
CA GLY A 744 -7.96 31.35 0.88
C GLY A 744 -8.49 30.28 1.84
N PHE A 745 -9.39 30.69 2.74
CA PHE A 745 -10.11 29.77 3.62
C PHE A 745 -10.94 28.76 2.81
N GLY A 746 -11.70 29.23 1.81
CA GLY A 746 -12.44 28.37 0.88
C GLY A 746 -11.54 27.45 0.04
N ILE A 747 -10.44 27.98 -0.52
CA ILE A 747 -9.48 27.22 -1.35
C ILE A 747 -8.93 26.00 -0.58
N VAL A 748 -8.51 26.18 0.67
CA VAL A 748 -7.97 25.08 1.49
C VAL A 748 -9.04 24.05 1.87
N LEU A 749 -10.27 24.49 2.21
CA LEU A 749 -11.39 23.57 2.47
C LEU A 749 -11.66 22.66 1.27
N VAL A 750 -11.69 23.19 0.04
CA VAL A 750 -11.87 22.38 -1.18
C VAL A 750 -10.76 21.35 -1.32
N PHE A 751 -9.48 21.75 -1.23
CA PHE A 751 -8.38 20.81 -1.46
C PHE A 751 -8.36 19.66 -0.45
N GLN A 752 -8.60 19.94 0.83
CA GLN A 752 -8.53 18.91 1.85
C GLN A 752 -9.75 17.97 1.78
N ALA A 753 -10.94 18.49 1.47
CA ALA A 753 -12.14 17.68 1.26
C ALA A 753 -12.04 16.77 0.01
N VAL A 754 -11.58 17.32 -1.12
CA VAL A 754 -11.31 16.56 -2.36
C VAL A 754 -10.24 15.50 -2.12
N GLN A 755 -9.13 15.85 -1.45
CA GLN A 755 -8.04 14.93 -1.17
C GLN A 755 -8.48 13.77 -0.25
N ALA A 756 -9.30 14.04 0.77
CA ALA A 756 -9.81 13.00 1.66
C ALA A 756 -10.80 12.06 0.95
N TYR A 757 -11.79 12.62 0.22
CA TYR A 757 -12.76 11.82 -0.53
C TYR A 757 -12.08 10.85 -1.52
N LEU A 758 -11.09 11.33 -2.28
CA LEU A 758 -10.41 10.50 -3.28
C LEU A 758 -9.54 9.39 -2.67
N VAL A 759 -9.06 9.55 -1.43
CA VAL A 759 -8.33 8.49 -0.71
C VAL A 759 -9.28 7.40 -0.22
N GLU A 760 -10.42 7.78 0.36
CA GLU A 760 -11.35 6.82 0.97
C GLU A 760 -12.30 6.16 -0.04
N ALA A 761 -12.75 6.88 -1.07
CA ALA A 761 -13.62 6.33 -2.11
C ALA A 761 -12.91 5.34 -3.06
N TYR A 762 -11.58 5.44 -3.18
CA TYR A 762 -10.75 4.67 -4.12
C TYR A 762 -9.51 4.06 -3.46
N THR A 763 -9.61 3.56 -2.22
CA THR A 763 -8.49 3.03 -1.41
C THR A 763 -7.42 2.25 -2.20
N LEU A 764 -7.82 1.28 -3.00
CA LEU A 764 -6.94 0.42 -3.82
C LEU A 764 -6.15 1.18 -4.90
N TYR A 765 -6.71 2.28 -5.41
CA TYR A 765 -6.16 3.10 -6.50
C TYR A 765 -5.93 4.57 -6.09
N ALA A 766 -5.86 4.87 -4.79
CA ALA A 766 -5.89 6.23 -4.25
C ALA A 766 -4.81 7.15 -4.84
N ALA A 767 -3.60 6.61 -5.08
CA ALA A 767 -2.52 7.35 -5.75
C ALA A 767 -2.89 7.77 -7.19
N SER A 768 -3.58 6.91 -7.95
CA SER A 768 -4.07 7.24 -9.30
C SER A 768 -5.25 8.22 -9.26
N ALA A 769 -6.14 8.11 -8.26
CA ALA A 769 -7.24 9.06 -8.05
C ALA A 769 -6.72 10.47 -7.73
N ILE A 770 -5.75 10.59 -6.82
CA ILE A 770 -5.07 11.86 -6.50
C ILE A 770 -4.37 12.41 -7.75
N ALA A 771 -3.60 11.58 -8.47
CA ALA A 771 -2.88 12.01 -9.67
C ALA A 771 -3.83 12.53 -10.78
N SER A 772 -5.00 11.88 -10.94
CA SER A 772 -6.07 12.35 -11.84
C SER A 772 -6.55 13.76 -11.47
N SER A 773 -6.77 13.99 -10.17
CA SER A 773 -7.19 15.30 -9.65
C SER A 773 -6.12 16.39 -9.82
N VAL A 774 -4.84 16.01 -9.64
CA VAL A 774 -3.69 16.89 -9.90
C VAL A 774 -3.60 17.26 -11.39
N ALA A 775 -3.82 16.30 -12.31
CA ALA A 775 -3.80 16.58 -13.74
C ALA A 775 -4.90 17.59 -14.14
N ILE A 776 -6.16 17.35 -13.74
CA ILE A 776 -7.29 18.24 -14.05
C ILE A 776 -7.06 19.64 -13.48
N ARG A 777 -6.73 19.77 -12.18
CA ARG A 777 -6.59 21.09 -11.55
C ARG A 777 -5.42 21.90 -12.14
N CYS A 778 -4.34 21.23 -12.56
CA CYS A 778 -3.18 21.90 -13.12
C CYS A 778 -3.41 22.35 -14.57
N ALA A 779 -4.20 21.63 -15.36
CA ALA A 779 -4.63 22.08 -16.68
C ALA A 779 -5.45 23.38 -16.59
N PHE A 780 -6.44 23.41 -15.69
CA PHE A 780 -7.24 24.63 -15.43
C PHE A 780 -6.41 25.75 -14.78
N GLY A 781 -5.47 25.42 -13.89
CA GLY A 781 -4.50 26.34 -13.30
C GLY A 781 -3.49 26.95 -14.30
N LEU A 782 -3.39 26.40 -15.51
CA LEU A 782 -2.72 27.04 -16.65
C LEU A 782 -3.70 27.91 -17.45
N THR A 783 -4.84 27.35 -17.87
CA THR A 783 -5.71 28.00 -18.87
C THR A 783 -6.56 29.14 -18.31
N VAL A 784 -7.08 29.04 -17.09
CA VAL A 784 -7.97 30.06 -16.52
C VAL A 784 -7.24 31.38 -16.20
N PRO A 785 -6.03 31.38 -15.60
CA PRO A 785 -5.29 32.63 -15.38
C PRO A 785 -5.04 33.42 -16.66
N LEU A 786 -4.69 32.76 -17.78
CA LEU A 786 -4.41 33.39 -19.09
C LEU A 786 -5.59 34.22 -19.68
N ALA A 787 -6.80 34.06 -19.14
CA ALA A 787 -7.96 34.88 -19.49
C ALA A 787 -8.08 36.18 -18.65
N GLY A 788 -7.42 36.26 -17.49
CA GLY A 788 -7.61 37.33 -16.49
C GLY A 788 -7.38 38.78 -16.96
N PRO A 789 -6.33 39.10 -17.74
CA PRO A 789 -6.09 40.47 -18.21
C PRO A 789 -7.15 40.91 -19.22
N ARG A 790 -7.71 39.96 -20.00
CA ARG A 790 -8.86 40.19 -20.87
C ARG A 790 -10.13 40.39 -20.03
N LEU A 791 -10.39 39.51 -19.07
CA LEU A 791 -11.55 39.56 -18.17
C LEU A 791 -11.66 40.91 -17.45
N TYR A 792 -10.56 41.39 -16.85
CA TYR A 792 -10.54 42.69 -16.17
C TYR A 792 -10.56 43.88 -17.14
N ARG A 793 -10.02 43.76 -18.35
CA ARG A 793 -10.15 44.82 -19.39
C ARG A 793 -11.58 44.94 -19.92
N THR A 794 -12.38 43.87 -19.96
CA THR A 794 -13.76 43.89 -20.48
C THR A 794 -14.84 44.10 -19.42
N LEU A 795 -14.68 43.57 -18.21
CA LEU A 795 -15.68 43.61 -17.13
C LEU A 795 -15.27 44.47 -15.92
N GLY A 796 -14.02 44.92 -15.86
CA GLY A 796 -13.46 45.56 -14.67
C GLY A 796 -13.35 44.63 -13.46
N TYR A 797 -12.85 45.16 -12.34
CA TYR A 797 -12.61 44.37 -11.13
C TYR A 797 -13.90 43.90 -10.43
N GLY A 798 -14.97 44.70 -10.45
CA GLY A 798 -16.25 44.39 -9.79
C GLY A 798 -16.97 43.20 -10.45
N TRP A 799 -17.43 43.38 -11.69
CA TRP A 799 -18.15 42.33 -12.43
C TRP A 799 -17.26 41.13 -12.77
N GLY A 800 -15.97 41.35 -13.08
CA GLY A 800 -15.03 40.27 -13.36
C GLY A 800 -14.89 39.27 -12.19
N ASN A 801 -14.71 39.76 -10.96
CA ASN A 801 -14.67 38.87 -9.78
C ASN A 801 -16.07 38.44 -9.31
N THR A 802 -17.15 39.17 -9.65
CA THR A 802 -18.53 38.72 -9.39
C THR A 802 -18.89 37.50 -10.23
N LEU A 803 -18.45 37.43 -11.50
CA LEU A 803 -18.57 36.23 -12.33
C LEU A 803 -17.86 35.02 -11.69
N LEU A 804 -16.63 35.22 -11.18
CA LEU A 804 -15.91 34.21 -10.40
C LEU A 804 -16.67 33.85 -9.11
N GLY A 805 -17.31 34.82 -8.46
CA GLY A 805 -18.18 34.62 -7.31
C GLY A 805 -19.37 33.70 -7.63
N CYS A 806 -20.08 33.94 -8.74
CA CYS A 806 -21.18 33.11 -9.21
C CYS A 806 -20.74 31.68 -9.55
N ILE A 807 -19.59 31.52 -10.21
CA ILE A 807 -19.03 30.19 -10.53
C ILE A 807 -18.65 29.43 -9.24
N ALA A 808 -18.09 30.11 -8.23
CA ALA A 808 -17.86 29.50 -6.93
C ALA A 808 -19.17 29.17 -6.18
N LEU A 809 -20.20 30.00 -6.32
CA LEU A 809 -21.51 29.75 -5.69
C LEU A 809 -22.20 28.52 -6.30
N MET A 810 -22.00 28.23 -7.59
CA MET A 810 -22.48 26.97 -8.22
C MET A 810 -21.85 25.71 -7.60
N MET A 811 -20.71 25.82 -6.91
CA MET A 811 -20.14 24.69 -6.15
C MET A 811 -21.05 24.28 -4.98
N VAL A 812 -21.89 25.17 -4.46
CA VAL A 812 -22.81 24.86 -3.34
C VAL A 812 -23.90 23.84 -3.71
N PRO A 813 -24.77 24.07 -4.72
CA PRO A 813 -25.76 23.08 -5.13
C PRO A 813 -25.12 21.81 -5.69
N ALA A 814 -23.97 21.92 -6.38
CA ALA A 814 -23.25 20.75 -6.87
C ALA A 814 -22.70 19.87 -5.72
N SER A 815 -22.25 20.48 -4.62
CA SER A 815 -21.82 19.75 -3.40
C SER A 815 -23.02 19.08 -2.71
N LEU A 816 -24.16 19.77 -2.61
CA LEU A 816 -25.39 19.21 -2.03
C LEU A 816 -25.96 18.05 -2.88
N TRP A 817 -25.80 18.12 -4.21
CA TRP A 817 -26.14 17.04 -5.12
C TRP A 817 -25.21 15.83 -4.95
N LEU A 818 -23.89 16.04 -4.87
CA LEU A 818 -22.92 14.97 -4.56
C LEU A 818 -23.19 14.31 -3.20
N LEU A 819 -23.56 15.08 -2.18
CA LEU A 819 -23.92 14.54 -0.87
C LEU A 819 -25.17 13.64 -0.89
N LYS A 820 -26.04 13.77 -1.90
CA LYS A 820 -27.22 12.91 -2.10
C LYS A 820 -27.02 11.77 -3.10
N THR A 821 -26.11 11.93 -4.08
CA THR A 821 -25.98 11.01 -5.23
C THR A 821 -24.59 10.38 -5.38
N GLY A 822 -23.61 10.78 -4.55
CA GLY A 822 -22.20 10.36 -4.64
C GLY A 822 -22.00 8.84 -4.59
N SER A 823 -22.77 8.13 -3.77
CA SER A 823 -22.78 6.65 -3.73
C SER A 823 -23.25 6.04 -5.06
N LYS A 824 -24.35 6.53 -5.64
CA LYS A 824 -24.87 6.08 -6.95
C LYS A 824 -23.92 6.43 -8.11
N LEU A 825 -23.09 7.48 -7.97
CA LEU A 825 -22.04 7.85 -8.94
C LEU A 825 -20.76 7.01 -8.78
N ARG A 826 -20.38 6.67 -7.53
CA ARG A 826 -19.25 5.80 -7.19
C ARG A 826 -19.48 4.37 -7.68
N ASN A 827 -20.63 3.78 -7.32
CA ASN A 827 -20.99 2.39 -7.62
C ASN A 827 -21.19 2.09 -9.12
N LYS A 828 -21.33 3.12 -9.97
CA LYS A 828 -21.33 2.98 -11.44
C LYS A 828 -19.94 2.70 -12.04
N SER A 829 -18.87 2.83 -11.26
CA SER A 829 -17.49 2.63 -11.73
C SER A 829 -16.88 1.34 -11.19
N SER A 830 -16.49 0.42 -12.07
CA SER A 830 -15.85 -0.86 -11.68
C SER A 830 -14.45 -0.71 -11.05
N MET A 831 -13.97 0.52 -10.88
CA MET A 831 -12.71 0.86 -10.21
C MET A 831 -12.89 1.40 -8.78
N SER A 832 -14.12 1.55 -8.28
CA SER A 832 -14.34 1.80 -6.86
C SER A 832 -14.17 0.50 -6.07
N GLY A 833 -13.13 0.41 -5.23
CA GLY A 833 -12.85 -0.76 -4.36
C GLY A 833 -13.83 -0.92 -3.19
N THR A 834 -15.10 -0.59 -3.40
CA THR A 834 -16.18 -0.56 -2.41
C THR A 834 -17.50 -1.05 -3.02
N SER A 835 -17.44 -2.15 -3.78
CA SER A 835 -18.62 -2.92 -4.18
C SER A 835 -19.26 -3.60 -2.96
N ILE A 836 -20.02 -2.84 -2.17
CA ILE A 836 -20.97 -3.40 -1.21
C ILE A 836 -22.03 -4.14 -2.03
N PRO A 837 -22.23 -5.46 -1.84
CA PRO A 837 -23.29 -6.18 -2.54
C PRO A 837 -24.67 -5.65 -2.12
N GLY A 838 -25.55 -5.39 -3.10
CA GLY A 838 -27.00 -5.26 -2.90
C GLY A 838 -27.50 -4.23 -1.88
N THR A 839 -27.68 -2.98 -2.32
CA THR A 839 -28.77 -2.12 -1.81
C THR A 839 -29.51 -1.51 -3.00
N SER A 840 -30.45 -2.30 -3.54
CA SER A 840 -31.43 -1.87 -4.53
C SER A 840 -32.80 -1.70 -3.86
N GLU A 841 -33.03 -0.49 -3.37
CA GLU A 841 -34.34 0.11 -3.12
C GLU A 841 -34.46 1.38 -3.97
#